data_AF-A0A8T7M593-F1
#
_entry.id   AF-A0A8T7M593-F1
#
_cell.length_a   1.000
_cell.length_b   1.000
_cell.length_c   1.000
_cell.angle_alpha   90.00
_cell.angle_beta   90.00
_cell.angle_gamma   90.00
#
_symmetry.space_group_name_H-M   'P 1'
#
loop_
_entity.id
_entity.type
_entity.pdbx_description
1 polymer ?
#
loop_
_entity_poly.entity_id
_entity_poly.type
_entity_poly.pdbx_seq_one_letter_code
_entity_poly.pdbx_strand_id
1 'polypeptide(L)'
;MDEQRRVSAGLGCATLVAVFFLAMIAYGLAYQTKPDYFIQVGSRLDRPFLVESSFFTREPPESARKPGDLDYRYTKSRSLIDLPGIGSQPLTITMRIFSSENPDPQFQIFVGDKQISPELTQPPPPREWKEIVFPVPADYFKDGNLHIRLESSTWDPKGDPRKLGLLLDWVKIQPSQPAFLNPGVRPPDDTFIPLIILTVLGVLTLLATGLPTLFALLGGAGMVGGLGFWIITDRLSLTTFIPLDVLRFALFALVMVWVLARFAPLLYRGLGVVVSSRESGWLALFFLLSFVLLFGGQLHPQFTSSDIGLNVNNLQARVMRGSLIFSPELPNGQPAPYPPAYYIGLLPFTALLDSRRESFEMLFKFAGSLLQASGVYMVYYLASLIRSVPNQLGNKENPISEKSEQEFEVGTNWVGIVAAGFYAINKYPYLIFSQGNHTNLFGEWMFLVLLCVICGALYYFRIPNFPISRRKPHSLEDTSELPALNRVLKRWGDRLRLRLTRFSPYLVRAGVYIVPVLALTITYLSHYGTFLFTNVFMVCLIGLLTLFGGQLGRRNALYLAGVFVVSFLLALLLYYYNYFNLIGNFFGGMLGSTPVPTAKPRQPFEIFSALQRTYSDMRLFFGLPVLLAAFGGMALWTISYFVRRAQQEKWERGLNPAEVILLALALTSVAFAAMERVQNLETRYQLYLLPLVALAAGAFLGRIWRSGKAGVVLVGALFLFQLVDTLSFWLERITYYFY
;
A
#
# COMPACT_ATOMS: atom_id res chain seq x y z
N MET A 1 34.26 -17.71 6.83
CA MET A 1 32.80 -17.41 6.87
C MET A 1 32.21 -17.49 8.28
N ASP A 2 32.56 -18.49 9.09
CA ASP A 2 32.00 -18.64 10.44
C ASP A 2 32.45 -17.55 11.44
N GLU A 3 33.69 -17.08 11.33
CA GLU A 3 34.19 -15.97 12.16
C GLU A 3 33.44 -14.66 11.86
N GLN A 4 33.23 -14.32 10.58
CA GLN A 4 32.40 -13.18 10.18
C GLN A 4 30.96 -13.30 10.70
N ARG A 5 30.37 -14.49 10.69
CA ARG A 5 29.02 -14.73 11.25
C ARG A 5 28.97 -14.53 12.76
N ARG A 6 29.97 -15.00 13.50
CA ARG A 6 30.07 -14.80 14.96
C ARG A 6 30.24 -13.33 15.31
N VAL A 7 31.10 -12.60 14.59
CA VAL A 7 31.28 -11.15 14.76
C VAL A 7 29.98 -10.40 14.46
N SER A 8 29.25 -10.76 13.39
CA SER A 8 27.94 -10.16 13.08
C SER A 8 26.88 -10.43 14.15
N ALA A 9 26.88 -11.62 14.76
CA ALA A 9 25.91 -11.96 15.82
C ALA A 9 26.16 -11.18 17.12
N GLY A 10 27.43 -11.06 17.56
CA GLY A 10 27.80 -10.27 18.73
C GLY A 10 27.50 -8.78 18.54
N LEU A 11 27.81 -8.24 17.36
CA LEU A 11 27.51 -6.85 17.00
C LEU A 11 26.00 -6.58 17.00
N GLY A 12 25.18 -7.58 16.63
CA GLY A 12 23.73 -7.50 16.66
C GLY A 12 23.18 -7.29 18.08
N CYS A 13 23.65 -8.04 19.08
CA CYS A 13 23.16 -7.91 20.46
C CYS A 13 23.51 -6.54 21.06
N ALA A 14 24.76 -6.09 20.90
CA ALA A 14 25.19 -4.77 21.37
C ALA A 14 24.40 -3.63 20.71
N THR A 15 24.12 -3.77 19.40
CA THR A 15 23.29 -2.82 18.63
C THR A 15 21.89 -2.68 19.23
N LEU A 16 21.22 -3.79 19.54
CA LEU A 16 19.85 -3.76 20.07
C LEU A 16 19.80 -3.14 21.46
N VAL A 17 20.77 -3.46 22.32
CA VAL A 17 20.88 -2.85 23.66
C VAL A 17 21.11 -1.35 23.56
N ALA A 18 22.02 -0.90 22.69
CA ALA A 18 22.29 0.52 22.49
C ALA A 18 21.05 1.28 21.97
N VAL A 19 20.33 0.70 20.99
CA VAL A 19 19.09 1.29 20.45
C VAL A 19 18.00 1.36 21.52
N PHE A 20 17.84 0.32 22.34
CA PHE A 20 16.87 0.31 23.43
C PHE A 20 17.10 1.47 24.41
N PHE A 21 18.33 1.63 24.91
CA PHE A 21 18.65 2.72 25.84
C PHE A 21 18.56 4.10 25.19
N LEU A 22 19.00 4.23 23.93
CA LEU A 22 18.87 5.48 23.18
C LEU A 22 17.40 5.87 22.98
N ALA A 23 16.54 4.91 22.62
CA ALA A 23 15.10 5.11 22.48
C ALA A 23 14.46 5.52 23.80
N MET A 24 14.78 4.82 24.89
CA MET A 24 14.26 5.14 26.23
C MET A 24 14.62 6.57 26.66
N ILE A 25 15.89 6.98 26.49
CA ILE A 25 16.34 8.32 26.84
C ILE A 25 15.70 9.37 25.92
N ALA A 26 15.76 9.16 24.59
CA ALA A 26 15.26 10.11 23.62
C ALA A 26 13.74 10.33 23.75
N TYR A 27 12.96 9.26 23.89
CA TYR A 27 11.51 9.37 24.08
C TYR A 27 11.17 9.97 25.45
N GLY A 28 11.90 9.62 26.51
CA GLY A 28 11.70 10.20 27.84
C GLY A 28 11.92 11.72 27.83
N LEU A 29 12.98 12.18 27.17
CA LEU A 29 13.26 13.60 26.96
C LEU A 29 12.23 14.27 26.04
N ALA A 30 11.80 13.60 24.97
CA ALA A 30 10.76 14.11 24.08
C ALA A 30 9.43 14.33 24.81
N TYR A 31 9.07 13.47 25.76
CA TYR A 31 7.86 13.65 26.58
C TYR A 31 7.91 14.87 27.52
N GLN A 32 9.11 15.38 27.83
CA GLN A 32 9.25 16.58 28.65
C GLN A 32 8.88 17.87 27.90
N THR A 33 8.67 17.81 26.58
CA THR A 33 8.03 18.92 25.88
C THR A 33 6.57 19.01 26.33
N LYS A 34 6.08 20.24 26.53
CA LYS A 34 4.72 20.48 27.02
C LYS A 34 3.97 21.33 25.98
N PRO A 35 3.54 20.74 24.85
CA PRO A 35 2.85 21.50 23.82
C PRO A 35 1.42 21.84 24.25
N ASP A 36 0.90 22.93 23.71
CA ASP A 36 -0.53 23.26 23.79
C ASP A 36 -1.31 22.38 22.81
N TYR A 37 -2.49 21.91 23.21
CA TYR A 37 -3.39 21.16 22.36
C TYR A 37 -4.70 21.92 22.15
N PHE A 38 -5.20 21.90 20.91
CA PHE A 38 -6.49 22.47 20.56
C PHE A 38 -7.28 21.48 19.72
N ILE A 39 -8.45 21.09 20.23
CA ILE A 39 -9.33 20.12 19.59
C ILE A 39 -10.61 20.85 19.23
N GLN A 40 -10.81 21.10 17.94
CA GLN A 40 -12.08 21.58 17.43
C GLN A 40 -13.08 20.41 17.39
N VAL A 41 -14.01 20.39 18.34
CA VAL A 41 -15.08 19.40 18.41
C VAL A 41 -16.08 19.67 17.29
N GLY A 42 -16.59 18.62 16.66
CA GLY A 42 -17.35 18.70 15.41
C GLY A 42 -16.48 18.73 14.14
N SER A 43 -15.18 19.02 14.26
CA SER A 43 -14.26 18.89 13.12
C SER A 43 -14.06 17.42 12.74
N ARG A 44 -13.41 17.15 11.60
CA ARG A 44 -13.07 15.76 11.23
C ARG A 44 -11.95 15.15 12.06
N LEU A 45 -11.13 16.01 12.68
CA LEU A 45 -9.94 15.60 13.40
C LEU A 45 -10.25 15.21 14.85
N ASP A 46 -11.47 15.43 15.33
CA ASP A 46 -11.86 15.17 16.72
C ASP A 46 -12.13 13.68 17.03
N ARG A 47 -12.46 12.88 16.01
CA ARG A 47 -12.91 11.50 16.16
C ARG A 47 -11.98 10.62 17.01
N PRO A 48 -10.64 10.69 16.87
CA PRO A 48 -9.74 9.88 17.69
C PRO A 48 -9.79 10.21 19.19
N PHE A 49 -10.29 11.40 19.54
CA PHE A 49 -10.28 11.94 20.90
C PHE A 49 -11.64 11.88 21.59
N LEU A 50 -12.69 11.49 20.85
CA LEU A 50 -14.05 11.40 21.37
C LEU A 50 -14.51 9.95 21.28
N VAL A 51 -15.00 9.40 22.39
CA VAL A 51 -15.60 8.07 22.34
C VAL A 51 -16.89 8.16 21.54
N GLU A 52 -16.89 7.58 20.34
CA GLU A 52 -17.93 7.78 19.30
C GLU A 52 -19.35 7.48 19.80
N SER A 53 -19.51 6.50 20.70
CA SER A 53 -20.80 6.16 21.31
C SER A 53 -21.31 7.20 22.32
N SER A 54 -20.46 8.11 22.79
CA SER A 54 -20.73 9.04 23.89
C SER A 54 -21.09 10.46 23.43
N PHE A 55 -20.92 10.78 22.15
CA PHE A 55 -21.36 12.03 21.53
C PHE A 55 -22.39 11.73 20.42
N PHE A 56 -23.14 12.75 20.00
CA PHE A 56 -23.86 12.68 18.73
C PHE A 56 -22.93 12.96 17.55
N THR A 57 -23.44 12.71 16.35
CA THR A 57 -22.76 13.10 15.11
C THR A 57 -22.51 14.60 15.08
N ARG A 58 -21.43 15.02 14.44
CA ARG A 58 -21.09 16.44 14.25
C ARG A 58 -22.20 17.22 13.56
N GLU A 59 -22.31 18.49 13.93
CA GLU A 59 -23.25 19.45 13.35
C GLU A 59 -22.56 20.78 13.01
N PRO A 60 -22.91 21.40 11.85
CA PRO A 60 -23.78 20.86 10.80
C PRO A 60 -23.14 19.64 10.11
N PRO A 61 -23.94 18.75 9.48
CA PRO A 61 -23.37 17.69 8.65
C PRO A 61 -22.58 18.32 7.50
N GLU A 62 -21.52 17.66 7.05
CA GLU A 62 -20.62 18.20 6.02
C GLU A 62 -21.37 18.71 4.79
N SER A 63 -22.37 17.97 4.34
CA SER A 63 -23.17 18.30 3.15
C SER A 63 -23.97 19.58 3.29
N ALA A 64 -24.19 20.06 4.52
CA ALA A 64 -24.93 21.29 4.82
C ALA A 64 -24.03 22.44 5.30
N ARG A 65 -22.72 22.20 5.43
CA ARG A 65 -21.76 23.16 5.99
C ARG A 65 -21.54 24.34 5.04
N LYS A 66 -21.56 25.56 5.59
CA LYS A 66 -21.15 26.79 4.92
C LYS A 66 -19.84 27.33 5.52
N PRO A 67 -19.03 28.07 4.73
CA PRO A 67 -17.87 28.77 5.28
C PRO A 67 -18.30 29.69 6.44
N GLY A 68 -17.65 29.53 7.60
CA GLY A 68 -17.97 30.29 8.81
C GLY A 68 -18.95 29.62 9.78
N ASP A 69 -19.56 28.48 9.40
CA ASP A 69 -20.37 27.70 10.35
C ASP A 69 -19.48 27.16 11.49
N LEU A 70 -20.05 27.13 12.70
CA LEU A 70 -19.43 26.51 13.87
C LEU A 70 -19.45 24.99 13.73
N ASP A 71 -18.31 24.36 14.02
CA ASP A 71 -18.23 22.91 14.19
C ASP A 71 -18.51 22.60 15.66
N TYR A 72 -19.48 21.73 15.93
CA TYR A 72 -19.75 21.27 17.29
C TYR A 72 -20.33 19.85 17.31
N ARG A 73 -20.39 19.27 18.51
CA ARG A 73 -21.16 18.05 18.79
C ARG A 73 -22.05 18.25 20.00
N TYR A 74 -23.25 17.70 19.94
CA TYR A 74 -24.06 17.52 21.15
C TYR A 74 -23.48 16.40 22.00
N THR A 75 -23.34 16.69 23.29
CA THR A 75 -23.10 15.71 24.34
C THR A 75 -24.35 14.85 24.56
N LYS A 76 -24.16 13.65 25.11
CA LYS A 76 -25.23 12.79 25.65
C LYS A 76 -25.31 13.01 27.16
N SER A 77 -26.14 12.23 27.86
CA SER A 77 -26.14 12.24 29.34
C SER A 77 -24.77 11.96 29.94
N ARG A 78 -23.96 11.16 29.24
CA ARG A 78 -22.56 10.91 29.53
C ARG A 78 -21.73 10.95 28.25
N SER A 79 -20.74 11.82 28.21
CA SER A 79 -19.80 11.98 27.10
C SER A 79 -18.36 11.83 27.58
N LEU A 80 -17.48 11.27 26.76
CA LEU A 80 -16.09 10.96 27.13
C LEU A 80 -15.11 11.47 26.08
N ILE A 81 -14.18 12.32 26.53
CA ILE A 81 -13.05 12.82 25.76
C ILE A 81 -11.80 12.11 26.27
N ASP A 82 -11.11 11.39 25.39
CA ASP A 82 -9.93 10.61 25.70
C ASP A 82 -8.72 11.16 24.93
N LEU A 83 -7.70 11.57 25.67
CA LEU A 83 -6.46 12.13 25.12
C LEU A 83 -5.30 11.19 25.48
N PRO A 84 -5.08 10.14 24.66
CA PRO A 84 -4.07 9.15 24.97
C PRO A 84 -2.68 9.77 24.86
N GLY A 85 -1.73 9.30 25.66
CA GLY A 85 -0.35 9.69 25.50
C GLY A 85 0.01 11.10 25.95
N ILE A 86 -0.90 11.89 26.52
CA ILE A 86 -0.60 13.28 26.88
C ILE A 86 0.49 13.37 27.98
N GLY A 87 0.56 12.36 28.86
CA GLY A 87 1.48 12.25 29.99
C GLY A 87 0.95 12.94 31.25
N SER A 88 1.21 12.36 32.42
CA SER A 88 0.82 12.94 33.71
C SER A 88 1.59 14.23 33.96
N GLN A 89 0.87 15.34 34.01
CA GLN A 89 1.41 16.68 34.30
C GLN A 89 0.28 17.62 34.74
N PRO A 90 0.57 18.73 35.44
CA PRO A 90 -0.44 19.75 35.72
C PRO A 90 -0.89 20.46 34.43
N LEU A 91 -2.19 20.49 34.18
CA LEU A 91 -2.80 21.12 33.01
C LEU A 91 -3.85 22.15 33.41
N THR A 92 -4.09 23.11 32.53
CA THR A 92 -5.25 23.99 32.52
C THR A 92 -6.07 23.64 31.29
N ILE A 93 -7.34 23.28 31.51
CA ILE A 93 -8.26 22.94 30.44
C ILE A 93 -9.27 24.07 30.29
N THR A 94 -9.46 24.52 29.05
CA THR A 94 -10.53 25.43 28.68
C THR A 94 -11.46 24.73 27.69
N MET A 95 -12.77 24.78 27.95
CA MET A 95 -13.78 24.22 27.05
C MET A 95 -14.80 25.29 26.71
N ARG A 96 -15.17 25.42 25.43
CA ARG A 96 -16.27 26.28 25.00
C ARG A 96 -17.54 25.47 24.81
N ILE A 97 -18.53 25.75 25.65
CA ILE A 97 -19.80 25.01 25.70
C ILE A 97 -21.01 25.94 25.57
N PHE A 98 -22.14 25.38 25.12
CA PHE A 98 -23.42 26.06 24.97
C PHE A 98 -24.53 25.18 25.57
N SER A 99 -25.38 25.74 26.43
CA SER A 99 -26.47 25.00 27.11
C SER A 99 -27.70 24.76 26.24
N SER A 100 -27.68 25.25 25.00
CA SER A 100 -28.81 25.15 24.07
C SER A 100 -30.08 25.79 24.67
N GLU A 101 -31.25 25.27 24.34
CA GLU A 101 -32.53 25.68 24.92
C GLU A 101 -32.94 24.81 26.13
N ASN A 102 -32.00 24.08 26.74
CA ASN A 102 -32.29 23.30 27.93
C ASN A 102 -32.75 24.23 29.08
N PRO A 103 -33.96 24.06 29.63
CA PRO A 103 -34.49 24.95 30.66
C PRO A 103 -33.81 24.79 32.03
N ASP A 104 -33.18 23.64 32.29
CA ASP A 104 -32.45 23.35 33.53
C ASP A 104 -31.15 22.59 33.22
N PRO A 105 -30.14 23.27 32.65
CA PRO A 105 -28.88 22.64 32.29
C PRO A 105 -28.10 22.30 33.56
N GLN A 106 -27.97 21.02 33.87
CA GLN A 106 -27.05 20.52 34.91
C GLN A 106 -25.80 20.00 34.22
N PHE A 107 -24.64 20.28 34.79
CA PHE A 107 -23.36 19.94 34.18
C PHE A 107 -22.31 19.61 35.24
N GLN A 108 -21.62 18.49 35.05
CA GLN A 108 -20.52 18.05 35.89
C GLN A 108 -19.37 17.57 35.01
N ILE A 109 -18.14 17.90 35.43
CA ILE A 109 -16.91 17.46 34.77
C ILE A 109 -16.15 16.54 35.73
N PHE A 110 -15.74 15.40 35.21
CA PHE A 110 -14.84 14.47 35.89
C PHE A 110 -13.56 14.30 35.08
N VAL A 111 -12.43 14.30 35.78
CA VAL A 111 -11.14 13.92 35.21
C VAL A 111 -10.65 12.67 35.91
N GLY A 112 -10.56 11.57 35.15
CA GLY A 112 -10.47 10.23 35.74
C GLY A 112 -11.66 9.96 36.68
N ASP A 113 -11.36 9.71 37.95
CA ASP A 113 -12.40 9.49 38.99
C ASP A 113 -12.70 10.76 39.82
N LYS A 114 -12.00 11.86 39.57
CA LYS A 114 -12.10 13.07 40.38
C LYS A 114 -13.09 14.04 39.76
N GLN A 115 -14.06 14.49 40.54
CA GLN A 115 -14.97 15.55 40.13
C GLN A 115 -14.26 16.91 40.25
N ILE A 116 -14.39 17.74 39.21
CA ILE A 116 -13.95 19.14 39.27
C ILE A 116 -14.95 19.91 40.14
N SER A 117 -14.46 20.88 40.93
CA SER A 117 -15.29 21.65 41.86
C SER A 117 -16.55 22.20 41.16
N PRO A 118 -17.76 21.95 41.69
CA PRO A 118 -19.01 22.42 41.09
C PRO A 118 -19.06 23.94 40.86
N GLU A 119 -18.34 24.71 41.69
CA GLU A 119 -18.23 26.17 41.54
C GLU A 119 -17.56 26.58 40.22
N LEU A 120 -16.60 25.78 39.75
CA LEU A 120 -15.90 26.00 38.48
C LEU A 120 -16.70 25.47 37.28
N THR A 121 -17.72 24.64 37.50
CA THR A 121 -18.49 23.97 36.45
C THR A 121 -19.94 24.44 36.40
N GLN A 122 -20.23 25.68 36.81
CA GLN A 122 -21.58 26.23 36.70
C GLN A 122 -22.03 26.23 35.23
N PRO A 123 -23.24 25.71 34.93
CA PRO A 123 -23.74 25.63 33.56
C PRO A 123 -23.81 27.02 32.91
N PRO A 124 -23.68 27.11 31.58
CA PRO A 124 -23.92 28.36 30.85
C PRO A 124 -25.40 28.78 31.00
N PRO A 125 -25.70 30.09 31.08
CA PRO A 125 -27.05 30.58 30.90
C PRO A 125 -27.66 30.03 29.60
N PRO A 126 -28.97 29.73 29.56
CA PRO A 126 -29.61 29.23 28.35
C PRO A 126 -29.30 30.12 27.15
N ARG A 127 -28.94 29.48 26.03
CA ARG A 127 -28.60 30.15 24.75
C ARG A 127 -27.35 31.03 24.75
N GLU A 128 -26.41 30.84 25.69
CA GLU A 128 -25.13 31.55 25.70
C GLU A 128 -23.93 30.59 25.62
N TRP A 129 -22.89 31.02 24.90
CA TRP A 129 -21.60 30.36 24.90
C TRP A 129 -20.83 30.77 26.14
N LYS A 130 -20.27 29.79 26.85
CA LYS A 130 -19.41 30.02 28.00
C LYS A 130 -18.13 29.21 27.86
N GLU A 131 -17.01 29.87 28.14
CA GLU A 131 -15.73 29.21 28.33
C GLU A 131 -15.60 28.81 29.79
N ILE A 132 -15.36 27.52 30.02
CA ILE A 132 -15.10 26.96 31.35
C ILE A 132 -13.62 26.64 31.43
N VAL A 133 -12.94 27.22 32.42
CA VAL A 133 -11.51 27.03 32.69
C VAL A 133 -11.36 26.32 34.02
N PHE A 134 -10.61 25.22 34.05
CA PHE A 134 -10.32 24.51 35.30
C PHE A 134 -8.92 23.89 35.29
N PRO A 135 -8.25 23.85 36.46
CA PRO A 135 -6.97 23.17 36.60
C PRO A 135 -7.17 21.66 36.75
N VAL A 136 -6.20 20.89 36.24
CA VAL A 136 -6.10 19.45 36.37
C VAL A 136 -4.73 19.11 36.97
N PRO A 137 -4.69 18.77 38.26
CA PRO A 137 -3.49 18.28 38.93
C PRO A 137 -2.92 16.99 38.28
N ALA A 138 -1.61 16.78 38.38
CA ALA A 138 -0.95 15.62 37.77
C ALA A 138 -1.37 14.27 38.37
N ASP A 139 -1.85 14.25 39.62
CA ASP A 139 -2.35 13.05 40.31
C ASP A 139 -3.77 12.65 39.88
N TYR A 140 -4.45 13.46 39.06
CA TYR A 140 -5.74 13.08 38.48
C TYR A 140 -5.58 12.07 37.33
N PHE A 141 -4.35 11.88 36.84
CA PHE A 141 -4.00 10.90 35.83
C PHE A 141 -3.71 9.55 36.49
N LYS A 142 -4.41 8.50 36.08
CA LYS A 142 -4.18 7.14 36.61
C LYS A 142 -3.07 6.39 35.88
N ASP A 143 -3.08 6.52 34.56
CA ASP A 143 -2.27 5.76 33.61
C ASP A 143 -1.41 6.67 32.71
N GLY A 144 -1.48 7.99 32.93
CA GLY A 144 -0.82 9.01 32.12
C GLY A 144 -1.66 9.50 30.94
N ASN A 145 -2.83 8.93 30.70
CA ASN A 145 -3.81 9.41 29.73
C ASN A 145 -4.75 10.42 30.41
N LEU A 146 -5.28 11.39 29.65
CA LEU A 146 -6.28 12.33 30.14
C LEU A 146 -7.66 11.87 29.70
N HIS A 147 -8.46 11.44 30.67
CA HIS A 147 -9.85 11.03 30.49
C HIS A 147 -10.78 12.08 31.08
N ILE A 148 -11.54 12.78 30.24
CA ILE A 148 -12.51 13.80 30.66
C ILE A 148 -13.91 13.25 30.41
N ARG A 149 -14.64 12.99 31.50
CA ARG A 149 -16.04 12.60 31.45
C ARG A 149 -16.91 13.80 31.73
N LEU A 150 -17.83 14.07 30.80
CA LEU A 150 -18.86 15.09 30.91
C LEU A 150 -20.18 14.40 31.27
N GLU A 151 -20.83 14.88 32.31
CA GLU A 151 -22.20 14.46 32.66
C GLU A 151 -23.10 15.69 32.60
N SER A 152 -24.16 15.61 31.80
CA SER A 152 -25.08 16.73 31.62
C SER A 152 -26.54 16.28 31.61
N SER A 153 -27.44 17.12 32.12
CA SER A 153 -28.87 16.92 31.89
C SER A 153 -29.16 17.00 30.39
N THR A 154 -29.97 16.08 29.90
CA THR A 154 -30.44 16.07 28.51
C THR A 154 -31.86 16.58 28.43
N TRP A 155 -32.21 17.20 27.31
CA TRP A 155 -33.57 17.64 27.01
C TRP A 155 -34.00 17.14 25.63
N ASP A 156 -35.30 17.19 25.34
CA ASP A 156 -35.91 16.77 24.08
C ASP A 156 -36.34 18.01 23.28
N PRO A 157 -35.54 18.46 22.28
CA PRO A 157 -35.90 19.61 21.46
C PRO A 157 -37.16 19.36 20.62
N LYS A 158 -37.97 20.39 20.43
CA LYS A 158 -39.18 20.29 19.62
C LYS A 158 -38.81 19.95 18.17
N GLY A 159 -39.15 18.75 17.72
CA GLY A 159 -38.90 18.27 16.36
C GLY A 159 -37.60 17.49 16.18
N ASP A 160 -36.80 17.32 17.24
CA ASP A 160 -35.63 16.45 17.25
C ASP A 160 -35.90 15.23 18.14
N PRO A 161 -35.82 13.99 17.63
CA PRO A 161 -36.08 12.80 18.44
C PRO A 161 -34.95 12.46 19.43
N ARG A 162 -33.83 13.19 19.40
CA ARG A 162 -32.66 12.93 20.23
C ARG A 162 -32.76 13.63 21.58
N LYS A 163 -32.34 12.93 22.63
CA LYS A 163 -32.06 13.51 23.95
C LYS A 163 -30.72 14.23 23.93
N LEU A 164 -30.74 15.53 23.69
CA LEU A 164 -29.54 16.35 23.51
C LEU A 164 -29.05 16.91 24.85
N GLY A 165 -27.74 16.86 25.07
CA GLY A 165 -27.07 17.58 26.17
C GLY A 165 -26.62 18.97 25.73
N LEU A 166 -25.47 19.39 26.27
CA LEU A 166 -24.76 20.62 25.89
C LEU A 166 -24.11 20.49 24.51
N LEU A 167 -23.92 21.61 23.80
CA LEU A 167 -23.03 21.65 22.65
C LEU A 167 -21.61 21.88 23.14
N LEU A 168 -20.67 21.09 22.63
CA LEU A 168 -19.25 21.28 22.81
C LEU A 168 -18.63 21.65 21.46
N ASP A 169 -17.95 22.78 21.40
CA ASP A 169 -17.37 23.30 20.16
C ASP A 169 -15.85 23.17 20.13
N TRP A 170 -15.12 23.48 21.20
CA TRP A 170 -13.70 23.12 21.27
C TRP A 170 -13.20 22.87 22.69
N VAL A 171 -12.06 22.17 22.76
CA VAL A 171 -11.30 21.92 23.98
C VAL A 171 -9.86 22.36 23.75
N LYS A 172 -9.38 23.24 24.62
CA LYS A 172 -7.99 23.71 24.67
C LYS A 172 -7.33 23.18 25.92
N ILE A 173 -6.15 22.59 25.78
CA ILE A 173 -5.37 22.02 26.87
C ILE A 173 -4.01 22.71 26.87
N GLN A 174 -3.63 23.29 28.01
CA GLN A 174 -2.37 24.00 28.16
C GLN A 174 -1.65 23.49 29.42
N PRO A 175 -0.31 23.39 29.43
CA PRO A 175 0.42 23.07 30.64
C PRO A 175 0.30 24.22 31.65
N SER A 176 -0.04 23.92 32.92
CA SER A 176 -0.13 24.97 33.95
C SER A 176 1.24 25.52 34.33
N GLN A 177 2.31 24.76 34.06
CA GLN A 177 3.70 25.15 34.32
C GLN A 177 4.57 24.77 33.11
N PRO A 178 4.98 25.75 32.28
CA PRO A 178 5.71 25.49 31.03
C PRO A 178 7.20 25.13 31.26
N ALA A 179 7.70 25.14 32.49
CA ALA A 179 9.08 24.79 32.79
C ALA A 179 9.38 23.32 32.40
N PHE A 180 10.48 23.10 31.67
CA PHE A 180 10.79 21.81 31.00
C PHE A 180 10.82 20.60 31.95
N LEU A 181 11.43 20.72 33.14
CA LEU A 181 11.58 19.61 34.10
C LEU A 181 10.83 19.78 35.41
N ASN A 182 10.09 20.88 35.60
CA ASN A 182 9.41 21.15 36.86
C ASN A 182 7.92 21.47 36.67
N PRO A 183 7.01 20.55 37.07
CA PRO A 183 7.27 19.12 37.31
C PRO A 183 7.60 18.39 36.01
N GLY A 184 8.28 17.25 36.11
CA GLY A 184 8.50 16.36 34.97
C GLY A 184 7.19 15.74 34.47
N VAL A 185 7.14 15.42 33.19
CA VAL A 185 6.00 14.71 32.57
C VAL A 185 6.27 13.20 32.66
N ARG A 186 5.38 12.45 33.30
CA ARG A 186 5.45 10.98 33.27
C ARG A 186 4.72 10.47 32.01
N PRO A 187 5.41 9.78 31.08
CA PRO A 187 4.75 9.21 29.92
C PRO A 187 3.85 8.03 30.31
N PRO A 188 2.76 7.75 29.57
CA PRO A 188 1.91 6.59 29.83
C PRO A 188 2.64 5.28 29.54
N ASP A 189 2.53 4.29 30.44
CA ASP A 189 3.24 3.01 30.30
C ASP A 189 2.74 2.22 29.07
N ASP A 190 1.45 2.36 28.75
CA ASP A 190 0.77 1.73 27.60
C ASP A 190 1.20 2.28 26.23
N THR A 191 1.92 3.40 26.22
CA THR A 191 2.39 4.06 24.99
C THR A 191 3.92 4.10 24.94
N PHE A 192 4.55 4.43 26.06
CA PHE A 192 6.00 4.58 26.18
C PHE A 192 6.74 3.26 25.95
N ILE A 193 6.30 2.18 26.60
CA ILE A 193 6.94 0.87 26.48
C ILE A 193 6.78 0.32 25.04
N PRO A 194 5.58 0.35 24.42
CA PRO A 194 5.42 -0.05 23.04
C PRO A 194 6.27 0.74 22.05
N LEU A 195 6.49 2.04 22.25
CA LEU A 195 7.39 2.83 21.39
C LEU A 195 8.83 2.31 21.40
N ILE A 196 9.34 1.98 22.58
CA ILE A 196 10.70 1.42 22.71
C ILE A 196 10.76 0.04 22.03
N ILE A 197 9.78 -0.83 22.30
CA ILE A 197 9.71 -2.17 21.69
C ILE A 197 9.58 -2.07 20.17
N LEU A 198 8.75 -1.15 19.66
CA LEU A 198 8.57 -0.89 18.23
C LEU A 198 9.90 -0.54 17.56
N THR A 199 10.70 0.31 18.19
CA THR A 199 12.02 0.68 17.66
C THR A 199 13.00 -0.49 17.65
N VAL A 200 13.02 -1.29 18.71
CA VAL A 200 13.84 -2.51 18.76
C VAL A 200 13.39 -3.51 17.68
N LEU A 201 12.09 -3.74 17.53
CA LEU A 201 11.53 -4.60 16.49
C LEU A 201 11.80 -4.05 15.09
N GLY A 202 11.76 -2.73 14.90
CA GLY A 202 12.13 -2.06 13.65
C GLY A 202 13.58 -2.34 13.26
N VAL A 203 14.52 -2.16 14.19
CA VAL A 203 15.95 -2.48 13.95
C VAL A 203 16.15 -3.98 13.70
N LEU A 204 15.49 -4.86 14.46
CA LEU A 204 15.51 -6.30 14.20
C LEU A 204 15.00 -6.63 12.79
N THR A 205 13.95 -5.96 12.35
CA THR A 205 13.36 -6.14 11.02
C THR A 205 14.35 -5.70 9.94
N LEU A 206 15.02 -4.55 10.13
CA LEU A 206 16.07 -4.09 9.22
C LEU A 206 17.25 -5.06 9.18
N LEU A 207 17.69 -5.61 10.32
CA LEU A 207 18.72 -6.64 10.37
C LEU A 207 18.26 -7.94 9.66
N ALA A 208 16.98 -8.31 9.78
CA ALA A 208 16.42 -9.51 9.16
C ALA A 208 16.41 -9.46 7.63
N THR A 209 16.50 -8.26 7.02
CA THR A 209 16.69 -8.10 5.57
C THR A 209 18.05 -8.61 5.07
N GLY A 210 19.05 -8.73 5.95
CA GLY A 210 20.43 -9.07 5.56
C GLY A 210 21.21 -7.90 4.96
N LEU A 211 20.72 -6.66 5.09
CA LEU A 211 21.48 -5.45 4.80
C LEU A 211 22.61 -5.25 5.82
N PRO A 212 23.68 -4.49 5.47
CA PRO A 212 24.76 -4.19 6.40
C PRO A 212 24.24 -3.56 7.71
N THR A 213 24.80 -3.96 8.84
CA THR A 213 24.41 -3.49 10.20
C THR A 213 24.36 -1.97 10.31
N LEU A 214 25.24 -1.25 9.61
CA LEU A 214 25.23 0.21 9.55
C LEU A 214 23.89 0.77 9.08
N PHE A 215 23.24 0.16 8.07
CA PHE A 215 21.93 0.62 7.60
C PHE A 215 20.83 0.37 8.63
N ALA A 216 20.90 -0.74 9.37
CA ALA A 216 19.97 -1.01 10.45
C ALA A 216 20.16 -0.03 11.63
N LEU A 217 21.41 0.34 11.95
CA LEU A 217 21.74 1.35 12.95
C LEU A 217 21.24 2.75 12.53
N LEU A 218 21.51 3.16 11.29
CA LEU A 218 21.02 4.43 10.75
C LEU A 218 19.49 4.46 10.69
N GLY A 219 18.87 3.35 10.31
CA GLY A 219 17.42 3.20 10.35
C GLY A 219 16.87 3.27 11.77
N GLY A 220 17.52 2.63 12.74
CA GLY A 220 17.17 2.70 14.17
C GLY A 220 17.30 4.11 14.73
N ALA A 221 18.41 4.80 14.46
CA ALA A 221 18.60 6.20 14.82
C ALA A 221 17.55 7.10 14.15
N GLY A 222 17.22 6.84 12.89
CA GLY A 222 16.13 7.51 12.18
C GLY A 222 14.76 7.28 12.83
N MET A 223 14.47 6.07 13.28
CA MET A 223 13.23 5.76 14.02
C MET A 223 13.19 6.44 15.39
N VAL A 224 14.30 6.43 16.14
CA VAL A 224 14.40 7.14 17.43
C VAL A 224 14.21 8.64 17.23
N GLY A 225 14.94 9.25 16.30
CA GLY A 225 14.84 10.68 16.02
C GLY A 225 13.46 11.06 15.46
N GLY A 226 12.92 10.29 14.51
CA GLY A 226 11.64 10.55 13.86
C GLY A 226 10.45 10.40 14.81
N LEU A 227 10.38 9.30 15.58
CA LEU A 227 9.32 9.12 16.58
C LEU A 227 9.47 10.11 17.74
N GLY A 228 10.71 10.41 18.17
CA GLY A 228 10.97 11.44 19.18
C GLY A 228 10.51 12.82 18.72
N PHE A 229 10.81 13.19 17.47
CA PHE A 229 10.33 14.43 16.87
C PHE A 229 8.80 14.46 16.80
N TRP A 230 8.15 13.35 16.43
CA TRP A 230 6.69 13.26 16.38
C TRP A 230 6.05 13.40 17.77
N ILE A 231 6.63 12.82 18.83
CA ILE A 231 6.20 13.06 20.23
C ILE A 231 6.26 14.56 20.59
N ILE A 232 7.25 15.28 20.07
CA ILE A 232 7.45 16.71 20.35
C ILE A 232 6.41 17.55 19.61
N THR A 233 6.15 17.27 18.33
CA THR A 233 5.35 18.13 17.46
C THR A 233 3.87 17.78 17.43
N ASP A 234 3.52 16.50 17.52
CA ASP A 234 2.13 16.02 17.39
C ASP A 234 1.91 14.71 18.16
N ARG A 235 2.10 14.81 19.48
CA ARG A 235 2.02 13.68 20.41
C ARG A 235 0.71 12.89 20.29
N LEU A 236 -0.42 13.60 20.24
CA LEU A 236 -1.75 12.98 20.30
C LEU A 236 -2.08 12.15 19.06
N SER A 237 -1.65 12.58 17.86
CA SER A 237 -1.81 11.77 16.65
C SER A 237 -0.97 10.50 16.69
N LEU A 238 0.25 10.56 17.23
CA LEU A 238 1.09 9.38 17.40
C LEU A 238 0.51 8.40 18.43
N THR A 239 0.03 8.89 19.57
CA THR A 239 -0.41 8.03 20.68
C THR A 239 -1.76 7.38 20.44
N THR A 240 -2.65 8.02 19.67
CA THR A 240 -3.86 7.38 19.14
C THR A 240 -3.57 6.24 18.17
N PHE A 241 -2.38 6.24 17.54
CA PHE A 241 -1.94 5.20 16.61
C PHE A 241 -1.32 3.97 17.30
N ILE A 242 -0.69 4.15 18.47
CA ILE A 242 0.16 3.13 19.13
C ILE A 242 -0.54 1.94 19.82
N PRO A 243 -1.86 1.91 20.15
CA PRO A 243 -2.44 0.80 20.92
C PRO A 243 -1.99 -0.58 20.42
N LEU A 244 -1.87 -1.55 21.34
CA LEU A 244 -1.16 -2.86 21.27
C LEU A 244 -1.09 -3.61 19.92
N ASP A 245 -1.97 -3.34 18.97
CA ASP A 245 -1.93 -3.86 17.62
C ASP A 245 -0.70 -3.40 16.81
N VAL A 246 -0.10 -2.23 17.09
CA VAL A 246 1.14 -1.80 16.41
C VAL A 246 2.31 -2.75 16.71
N LEU A 247 2.39 -3.29 17.92
CA LEU A 247 3.42 -4.28 18.26
C LEU A 247 3.20 -5.61 17.55
N ARG A 248 1.95 -6.07 17.46
CA ARG A 248 1.58 -7.27 16.69
C ARG A 248 1.92 -7.07 15.22
N PHE A 249 1.65 -5.89 14.68
CA PHE A 249 2.00 -5.49 13.33
C PHE A 249 3.52 -5.48 13.11
N ALA A 250 4.30 -4.89 14.02
CA ALA A 250 5.76 -4.88 13.95
C ALA A 250 6.36 -6.29 14.03
N LEU A 251 5.79 -7.16 14.88
CA LEU A 251 6.19 -8.56 14.96
C LEU A 251 5.86 -9.33 13.68
N PHE A 252 4.66 -9.12 13.13
CA PHE A 252 4.27 -9.70 11.85
C PHE A 252 5.21 -9.25 10.72
N ALA A 253 5.52 -7.95 10.66
CA ALA A 253 6.48 -7.36 9.73
C ALA A 253 7.86 -8.01 9.85
N LEU A 254 8.37 -8.20 11.07
CA LEU A 254 9.63 -8.90 11.32
C LEU A 254 9.62 -10.32 10.74
N VAL A 255 8.58 -11.11 11.05
CA VAL A 255 8.44 -12.48 10.55
C VAL A 255 8.34 -12.50 9.03
N MET A 256 7.52 -11.63 8.44
CA MET A 256 7.35 -11.55 6.98
C MET A 256 8.64 -11.18 6.27
N VAL A 257 9.37 -10.16 6.74
CA VAL A 257 10.67 -9.79 6.16
C VAL A 257 11.66 -10.95 6.26
N TRP A 258 11.72 -11.62 7.42
CA TRP A 258 12.60 -12.75 7.62
C TRP A 258 12.29 -13.92 6.66
N VAL A 259 10.99 -14.21 6.46
CA VAL A 259 10.50 -15.24 5.53
C VAL A 259 10.84 -14.83 4.10
N LEU A 260 10.44 -13.64 3.67
CA LEU A 260 10.58 -13.17 2.29
C LEU A 260 12.04 -13.03 1.87
N ALA A 261 12.91 -12.51 2.73
CA ALA A 261 14.35 -12.41 2.46
C ALA A 261 15.02 -13.79 2.23
N ARG A 262 14.41 -14.88 2.71
CA ARG A 262 14.90 -16.25 2.52
C ARG A 262 14.20 -17.02 1.41
N PHE A 263 12.90 -16.82 1.27
CA PHE A 263 12.07 -17.55 0.31
C PHE A 263 12.09 -16.93 -1.09
N ALA A 264 12.22 -15.61 -1.21
CA ALA A 264 12.22 -14.96 -2.51
C ALA A 264 13.31 -15.52 -3.46
N PRO A 265 14.59 -15.71 -3.05
CA PRO A 265 15.61 -16.26 -3.93
C PRO A 265 15.27 -17.68 -4.42
N LEU A 266 14.63 -18.50 -3.59
CA LEU A 266 14.18 -19.84 -3.96
C LEU A 266 13.07 -19.77 -5.01
N LEU A 267 12.11 -18.87 -4.82
CA LEU A 267 11.01 -18.63 -5.76
C LEU A 267 11.55 -18.12 -7.11
N TYR A 268 12.38 -17.08 -7.12
CA TYR A 268 12.97 -16.54 -8.34
C TYR A 268 13.81 -17.56 -9.09
N ARG A 269 14.60 -18.37 -8.38
CA ARG A 269 15.39 -19.44 -9.00
C ARG A 269 14.47 -20.47 -9.69
N GLY A 270 13.32 -20.79 -9.07
CA GLY A 270 12.29 -21.61 -9.69
C GLY A 270 11.68 -20.99 -10.96
N LEU A 271 11.68 -19.67 -11.04
CA LEU A 271 11.23 -18.88 -12.20
C LEU A 271 12.38 -18.54 -13.19
N GLY A 272 13.57 -19.12 -13.02
CA GLY A 272 14.71 -18.89 -13.91
C GLY A 272 15.42 -17.54 -13.73
N VAL A 273 15.19 -16.83 -12.62
CA VAL A 273 15.86 -15.57 -12.28
C VAL A 273 16.80 -15.81 -11.10
N VAL A 274 18.06 -15.40 -11.25
CA VAL A 274 19.04 -15.45 -10.16
C VAL A 274 18.93 -14.18 -9.34
N VAL A 275 18.73 -14.34 -8.03
CA VAL A 275 18.65 -13.24 -7.07
C VAL A 275 19.66 -13.49 -5.97
N SER A 276 20.56 -12.53 -5.76
CA SER A 276 21.51 -12.50 -4.67
C SER A 276 20.82 -12.22 -3.33
N SER A 277 21.43 -12.62 -2.21
CA SER A 277 20.90 -12.31 -0.88
C SER A 277 20.72 -10.81 -0.65
N ARG A 278 21.62 -9.99 -1.22
CA ARG A 278 21.55 -8.53 -1.12
C ARG A 278 20.33 -7.97 -1.85
N GLU A 279 20.04 -8.45 -3.06
CA GLU A 279 18.84 -8.08 -3.80
C GLU A 279 17.58 -8.48 -3.04
N SER A 280 17.56 -9.70 -2.51
CA SER A 280 16.43 -10.17 -1.70
C SER A 280 16.20 -9.32 -0.46
N GLY A 281 17.27 -8.85 0.18
CA GLY A 281 17.18 -7.93 1.32
C GLY A 281 16.55 -6.60 0.97
N TRP A 282 16.96 -5.99 -0.16
CA TRP A 282 16.33 -4.78 -0.66
C TRP A 282 14.85 -4.98 -1.02
N LEU A 283 14.50 -6.10 -1.66
CA LEU A 283 13.10 -6.39 -2.00
C LEU A 283 12.25 -6.59 -0.75
N ALA A 284 12.77 -7.27 0.27
CA ALA A 284 12.09 -7.42 1.56
C ALA A 284 11.92 -6.06 2.27
N LEU A 285 12.93 -5.18 2.20
CA LEU A 285 12.82 -3.82 2.73
C LEU A 285 11.77 -2.99 2.00
N PHE A 286 11.73 -3.02 0.66
CA PHE A 286 10.74 -2.26 -0.12
C PHE A 286 9.33 -2.81 0.05
N PHE A 287 9.18 -4.13 0.12
CA PHE A 287 7.92 -4.76 0.51
C PHE A 287 7.46 -4.25 1.88
N LEU A 288 8.35 -4.29 2.89
CA LEU A 288 8.03 -3.80 4.23
C LEU A 288 7.63 -2.35 4.20
N LEU A 289 8.44 -1.51 3.56
CA LEU A 289 8.18 -0.07 3.45
C LEU A 289 6.80 0.16 2.83
N SER A 290 6.51 -0.44 1.67
CA SER A 290 5.20 -0.33 1.01
C SER A 290 4.07 -0.81 1.91
N PHE A 291 4.24 -1.94 2.59
CA PHE A 291 3.21 -2.52 3.46
C PHE A 291 2.95 -1.68 4.71
N VAL A 292 4.00 -1.25 5.42
CA VAL A 292 3.92 -0.37 6.60
C VAL A 292 3.27 0.95 6.24
N LEU A 293 3.68 1.51 5.12
CA LEU A 293 3.05 2.67 4.57
C LEU A 293 1.55 2.38 4.33
N LEU A 294 1.19 1.47 3.42
CA LEU A 294 -0.20 1.32 2.98
C LEU A 294 -1.13 0.85 4.10
N PHE A 295 -0.71 -0.14 4.88
CA PHE A 295 -1.52 -0.69 5.96
C PHE A 295 -1.51 0.22 7.19
N GLY A 296 -0.33 0.71 7.60
CA GLY A 296 -0.20 1.61 8.74
C GLY A 296 -0.99 2.90 8.54
N GLY A 297 -0.93 3.51 7.35
CA GLY A 297 -1.76 4.68 7.04
C GLY A 297 -3.27 4.38 7.17
N GLN A 298 -3.71 3.20 6.74
CA GLN A 298 -5.12 2.76 6.85
C GLN A 298 -5.58 2.43 8.26
N LEU A 299 -4.65 2.17 9.18
CA LEU A 299 -4.92 1.96 10.60
C LEU A 299 -5.11 3.26 11.38
N HIS A 300 -4.70 4.40 10.82
CA HIS A 300 -4.85 5.67 11.50
C HIS A 300 -6.34 5.95 11.80
N PRO A 301 -6.72 6.37 13.01
CA PRO A 301 -8.14 6.53 13.37
C PRO A 301 -8.89 7.59 12.54
N GLN A 302 -8.16 8.57 11.98
CA GLN A 302 -8.73 9.56 11.05
C GLN A 302 -8.84 9.04 9.61
N PHE A 303 -8.15 7.95 9.27
CA PHE A 303 -8.24 7.37 7.94
C PHE A 303 -9.65 6.82 7.70
N THR A 304 -10.29 7.38 6.69
CA THR A 304 -11.63 7.01 6.27
C THR A 304 -11.57 6.47 4.84
N SER A 305 -12.32 5.41 4.59
CA SER A 305 -12.34 4.69 3.32
C SER A 305 -13.77 4.63 2.82
N SER A 306 -14.08 5.33 1.72
CA SER A 306 -15.49 5.53 1.30
C SER A 306 -16.21 4.22 0.99
N ASP A 307 -15.55 3.31 0.26
CA ASP A 307 -16.20 2.13 -0.30
C ASP A 307 -15.90 0.84 0.50
N ILE A 308 -15.22 0.95 1.64
CA ILE A 308 -14.88 -0.25 2.43
C ILE A 308 -16.14 -0.98 2.93
N GLY A 309 -17.16 -0.22 3.35
CA GLY A 309 -18.45 -0.77 3.77
C GLY A 309 -19.17 -1.51 2.66
N LEU A 310 -19.09 -1.03 1.42
CA LEU A 310 -19.63 -1.72 0.24
C LEU A 310 -18.95 -3.07 0.04
N ASN A 311 -17.62 -3.13 0.13
CA ASN A 311 -16.87 -4.38 -0.01
C ASN A 311 -17.15 -5.38 1.11
N VAL A 312 -17.29 -4.90 2.36
CA VAL A 312 -17.70 -5.75 3.49
C VAL A 312 -19.09 -6.31 3.27
N ASN A 313 -20.06 -5.49 2.84
CA ASN A 313 -21.41 -5.96 2.54
C ASN A 313 -21.41 -6.97 1.39
N ASN A 314 -20.60 -6.77 0.34
CA ASN A 314 -20.46 -7.73 -0.76
C ASN A 314 -19.95 -9.09 -0.25
N LEU A 315 -18.94 -9.10 0.61
CA LEU A 315 -18.39 -10.33 1.17
C LEU A 315 -19.37 -11.01 2.12
N GLN A 316 -19.85 -10.30 3.16
CA GLN A 316 -20.68 -10.85 4.22
C GLN A 316 -22.11 -11.19 3.77
N ALA A 317 -22.78 -10.26 3.09
CA ALA A 317 -24.19 -10.39 2.77
C ALA A 317 -24.44 -11.19 1.48
N ARG A 318 -23.44 -11.31 0.59
CA ARG A 318 -23.60 -11.97 -0.71
C ARG A 318 -22.71 -13.20 -0.85
N VAL A 319 -21.40 -13.02 -0.89
CA VAL A 319 -20.46 -14.11 -1.23
C VAL A 319 -20.46 -15.21 -0.17
N MET A 320 -20.44 -14.86 1.12
CA MET A 320 -20.55 -15.84 2.22
C MET A 320 -21.89 -16.58 2.24
N ARG A 321 -22.94 -16.03 1.61
CA ARG A 321 -24.26 -16.67 1.46
C ARG A 321 -24.42 -17.41 0.13
N GLY A 322 -23.33 -17.58 -0.64
CA GLY A 322 -23.33 -18.29 -1.92
C GLY A 322 -23.76 -17.45 -3.12
N SER A 323 -24.04 -16.15 -2.96
CA SER A 323 -24.35 -15.26 -4.09
C SER A 323 -23.06 -14.74 -4.73
N LEU A 324 -22.69 -15.33 -5.87
CA LEU A 324 -21.49 -14.97 -6.64
C LEU A 324 -21.79 -14.04 -7.82
N ILE A 325 -23.06 -13.86 -8.17
CA ILE A 325 -23.54 -12.99 -9.25
C ILE A 325 -24.36 -11.88 -8.60
N PHE A 326 -23.79 -10.68 -8.53
CA PHE A 326 -24.45 -9.49 -7.97
C PHE A 326 -23.93 -8.20 -8.61
N SER A 327 -24.82 -7.21 -8.70
CA SER A 327 -24.51 -5.86 -9.18
C SER A 327 -25.10 -4.82 -8.22
N PRO A 328 -24.34 -4.32 -7.24
CA PRO A 328 -24.80 -3.22 -6.41
C PRO A 328 -25.10 -2.00 -7.28
N GLU A 329 -26.09 -1.22 -6.86
CA GLU A 329 -26.30 0.12 -7.36
C GLU A 329 -25.22 1.04 -6.81
N LEU A 330 -24.57 1.78 -7.71
CA LEU A 330 -23.64 2.85 -7.36
C LEU A 330 -24.42 4.05 -6.80
N PRO A 331 -23.77 5.05 -6.17
CA PRO A 331 -24.45 6.25 -5.66
C PRO A 331 -25.25 7.04 -6.72
N ASN A 332 -24.96 6.83 -8.01
CA ASN A 332 -25.71 7.41 -9.13
C ASN A 332 -26.90 6.53 -9.60
N GLY A 333 -27.22 5.45 -8.88
CA GLY A 333 -28.29 4.50 -9.20
C GLY A 333 -27.95 3.50 -10.31
N GLN A 334 -26.75 3.55 -10.91
CA GLN A 334 -26.39 2.63 -11.98
C GLN A 334 -25.89 1.30 -11.42
N PRO A 335 -26.37 0.15 -11.93
CA PRO A 335 -25.82 -1.14 -11.55
C PRO A 335 -24.42 -1.29 -12.14
N ALA A 336 -23.46 -1.73 -11.32
CA ALA A 336 -22.13 -2.11 -11.77
C ALA A 336 -21.87 -3.58 -11.41
N PRO A 337 -21.31 -4.39 -12.33
CA PRO A 337 -20.92 -5.75 -12.00
C PRO A 337 -19.67 -5.74 -11.10
N TYR A 338 -19.71 -6.49 -10.00
CA TYR A 338 -18.58 -6.70 -9.07
C TYR A 338 -18.15 -8.17 -9.10
N PRO A 339 -17.18 -8.53 -9.98
CA PRO A 339 -16.67 -9.89 -10.08
C PRO A 339 -16.19 -10.47 -8.74
N PRO A 340 -16.42 -11.77 -8.47
CA PRO A 340 -16.30 -12.30 -7.12
C PRO A 340 -14.88 -12.74 -6.72
N ALA A 341 -13.89 -12.72 -7.62
CA ALA A 341 -12.61 -13.40 -7.37
C ALA A 341 -11.89 -12.88 -6.13
N TYR A 342 -11.91 -11.56 -5.89
CA TYR A 342 -11.30 -10.98 -4.70
C TYR A 342 -11.96 -11.50 -3.42
N TYR A 343 -13.30 -11.46 -3.37
CA TYR A 343 -14.08 -11.90 -2.22
C TYR A 343 -13.93 -13.40 -1.96
N ILE A 344 -13.91 -14.22 -3.02
CA ILE A 344 -13.65 -15.67 -2.92
C ILE A 344 -12.26 -15.92 -2.35
N GLY A 345 -11.24 -15.16 -2.79
CA GLY A 345 -9.89 -15.24 -2.26
C GLY A 345 -9.80 -14.90 -0.76
N LEU A 346 -10.72 -14.09 -0.24
CA LEU A 346 -10.79 -13.72 1.17
C LEU A 346 -11.58 -14.72 2.04
N LEU A 347 -12.43 -15.56 1.47
CA LEU A 347 -13.29 -16.49 2.21
C LEU A 347 -12.55 -17.38 3.24
N PRO A 348 -11.38 -17.98 2.94
CA PRO A 348 -10.70 -18.82 3.93
C PRO A 348 -10.28 -18.07 5.19
N PHE A 349 -10.07 -16.76 5.09
CA PHE A 349 -9.61 -15.93 6.20
C PHE A 349 -10.76 -15.44 7.09
N THR A 350 -12.00 -15.48 6.60
CA THR A 350 -13.17 -15.08 7.42
C THR A 350 -13.41 -16.05 8.57
N ALA A 351 -12.92 -17.30 8.47
CA ALA A 351 -12.96 -18.28 9.55
C ALA A 351 -12.10 -17.90 10.78
N LEU A 352 -11.17 -16.94 10.62
CA LEU A 352 -10.30 -16.45 11.70
C LEU A 352 -10.84 -15.18 12.37
N LEU A 353 -11.96 -14.65 11.89
CA LEU A 353 -12.51 -13.36 12.28
C LEU A 353 -13.80 -13.55 13.07
N ASP A 354 -14.07 -12.62 13.98
CA ASP A 354 -15.42 -12.50 14.53
C ASP A 354 -16.38 -11.91 13.49
N SER A 355 -17.68 -11.97 13.79
CA SER A 355 -18.72 -11.47 12.89
C SER A 355 -18.85 -9.94 12.86
N ARG A 356 -17.99 -9.20 13.57
CA ARG A 356 -18.07 -7.74 13.65
C ARG A 356 -17.56 -7.11 12.36
N ARG A 357 -18.21 -6.03 11.94
CA ARG A 357 -17.90 -5.34 10.68
C ARG A 357 -16.44 -4.88 10.63
N GLU A 358 -15.91 -4.40 11.75
CA GLU A 358 -14.55 -3.90 11.91
C GLU A 358 -13.50 -4.97 11.57
N SER A 359 -13.75 -6.23 11.91
CA SER A 359 -12.86 -7.35 11.59
C SER A 359 -12.76 -7.61 10.09
N PHE A 360 -13.88 -7.46 9.36
CA PHE A 360 -13.88 -7.58 7.90
C PHE A 360 -13.24 -6.37 7.23
N GLU A 361 -13.51 -5.15 7.73
CA GLU A 361 -12.81 -3.94 7.27
C GLU A 361 -11.29 -4.11 7.44
N MET A 362 -10.85 -4.65 8.58
CA MET A 362 -9.45 -4.94 8.82
C MET A 362 -8.88 -5.97 7.83
N LEU A 363 -9.64 -7.03 7.52
CA LEU A 363 -9.24 -8.02 6.51
C LEU A 363 -9.01 -7.37 5.13
N PHE A 364 -9.90 -6.49 4.68
CA PHE A 364 -9.76 -5.79 3.40
C PHE A 364 -8.53 -4.88 3.36
N LYS A 365 -8.33 -4.06 4.41
CA LYS A 365 -7.16 -3.20 4.57
C LYS A 365 -5.87 -4.02 4.55
N PHE A 366 -5.84 -5.12 5.30
CA PHE A 366 -4.66 -6.00 5.41
C PHE A 366 -4.36 -6.70 4.09
N ALA A 367 -5.33 -7.42 3.53
CA ALA A 367 -5.14 -8.19 2.31
C ALA A 367 -4.81 -7.28 1.12
N GLY A 368 -5.52 -6.15 0.98
CA GLY A 368 -5.21 -5.19 -0.08
C GLY A 368 -3.78 -4.66 0.04
N SER A 369 -3.36 -4.22 1.23
CA SER A 369 -2.00 -3.69 1.45
C SER A 369 -0.92 -4.74 1.21
N LEU A 370 -1.17 -5.98 1.64
CA LEU A 370 -0.25 -7.11 1.47
C LEU A 370 -0.03 -7.44 -0.01
N LEU A 371 -1.13 -7.53 -0.77
CA LEU A 371 -1.09 -7.79 -2.21
C LEU A 371 -0.35 -6.67 -2.93
N GLN A 372 -0.72 -5.42 -2.68
CA GLN A 372 -0.07 -4.25 -3.29
C GLN A 372 1.44 -4.20 -2.99
N ALA A 373 1.84 -4.36 -1.72
CA ALA A 373 3.25 -4.41 -1.35
C ALA A 373 4.02 -5.56 -2.04
N SER A 374 3.36 -6.71 -2.29
CA SER A 374 3.99 -7.83 -3.00
C SER A 374 4.29 -7.55 -4.48
N GLY A 375 3.68 -6.50 -5.06
CA GLY A 375 3.97 -6.05 -6.42
C GLY A 375 5.45 -5.67 -6.63
N VAL A 376 6.16 -5.29 -5.57
CA VAL A 376 7.62 -5.07 -5.54
C VAL A 376 8.39 -6.26 -6.15
N TYR A 377 8.00 -7.48 -5.80
CA TYR A 377 8.64 -8.70 -6.32
C TYR A 377 8.32 -8.91 -7.80
N MET A 378 7.09 -8.62 -8.21
CA MET A 378 6.66 -8.77 -9.60
C MET A 378 7.35 -7.76 -10.52
N VAL A 379 7.48 -6.50 -10.08
CA VAL A 379 8.23 -5.46 -10.80
C VAL A 379 9.70 -5.86 -10.94
N TYR A 380 10.33 -6.35 -9.87
CA TYR A 380 11.72 -6.85 -9.96
C TYR A 380 11.85 -8.05 -10.90
N TYR A 381 10.88 -8.97 -10.89
CA TYR A 381 10.85 -10.12 -11.80
C TYR A 381 10.82 -9.67 -13.26
N LEU A 382 9.90 -8.78 -13.61
CA LEU A 382 9.76 -8.22 -14.95
C LEU A 382 11.03 -7.49 -15.39
N ALA A 383 11.62 -6.66 -14.52
CA ALA A 383 12.89 -5.99 -14.78
C ALA A 383 14.03 -6.98 -15.06
N SER A 384 14.05 -8.10 -14.34
CA SER A 384 15.07 -9.15 -14.50
C SER A 384 14.94 -9.88 -15.84
N LEU A 385 13.71 -10.15 -16.29
CA LEU A 385 13.45 -10.74 -17.61
C LEU A 385 13.81 -9.80 -18.76
N ILE A 386 13.60 -8.49 -18.59
CA ILE A 386 14.00 -7.49 -19.59
C ILE A 386 15.53 -7.45 -19.75
N ARG A 387 16.28 -7.58 -18.64
CA ARG A 387 17.76 -7.54 -18.64
C ARG A 387 18.41 -8.80 -19.23
N SER A 388 17.83 -9.99 -19.06
CA SER A 388 18.49 -11.28 -19.33
C SER A 388 18.69 -11.64 -20.81
N VAL A 389 18.21 -10.81 -21.75
CA VAL A 389 18.10 -11.17 -23.17
C VAL A 389 19.32 -10.90 -24.07
N PRO A 390 20.22 -9.91 -23.86
CA PRO A 390 21.24 -9.59 -24.87
C PRO A 390 22.50 -10.49 -24.90
N ASN A 391 22.99 -11.02 -23.77
CA ASN A 391 24.40 -11.47 -23.71
C ASN A 391 24.68 -12.94 -24.08
N GLN A 392 23.68 -13.82 -24.15
CA GLN A 392 23.94 -15.27 -24.35
C GLN A 392 23.92 -15.74 -25.81
N LEU A 393 23.38 -14.95 -26.75
CA LEU A 393 23.17 -15.38 -28.14
C LEU A 393 24.25 -14.88 -29.13
N GLY A 394 25.25 -14.13 -28.66
CA GLY A 394 26.26 -13.48 -29.49
C GLY A 394 27.49 -14.32 -29.85
N ASN A 395 27.91 -15.27 -29.01
CA ASN A 395 29.13 -16.05 -29.23
C ASN A 395 28.82 -17.52 -29.51
N LYS A 396 28.15 -17.80 -30.64
CA LYS A 396 27.97 -19.18 -31.13
C LYS A 396 29.27 -19.82 -31.63
N GLU A 397 30.30 -19.03 -31.91
CA GLU A 397 31.51 -19.50 -32.60
C GLU A 397 32.67 -19.86 -31.66
N ASN A 398 32.63 -19.47 -30.39
CA ASN A 398 33.58 -19.94 -29.39
C ASN A 398 32.85 -20.88 -28.43
N PRO A 399 32.96 -22.21 -28.60
CA PRO A 399 32.50 -23.15 -27.58
C PRO A 399 33.15 -22.72 -26.26
N ILE A 400 32.28 -22.32 -25.33
CA ILE A 400 32.63 -21.85 -24.00
C ILE A 400 33.58 -22.90 -23.42
N SER A 401 34.87 -22.57 -23.31
CA SER A 401 35.83 -23.48 -22.69
C SER A 401 35.31 -23.75 -21.27
N GLU A 402 35.20 -25.02 -20.87
CA GLU A 402 34.66 -25.44 -19.56
C GLU A 402 35.29 -24.70 -18.36
N LYS A 403 36.46 -24.07 -18.54
CA LYS A 403 37.12 -23.26 -17.52
C LYS A 403 36.51 -21.87 -17.27
N SER A 404 35.63 -21.34 -18.13
CA SER A 404 34.98 -20.04 -17.88
C SER A 404 33.61 -20.15 -17.18
N GLU A 405 33.24 -21.33 -16.65
CA GLU A 405 32.14 -21.45 -15.67
C GLU A 405 32.53 -20.92 -14.28
N GLN A 406 33.82 -20.60 -14.05
CA GLN A 406 34.26 -19.92 -12.84
C GLN A 406 33.79 -18.45 -12.86
N GLU A 407 32.68 -18.23 -12.16
CA GLU A 407 32.22 -16.94 -11.65
C GLU A 407 31.97 -15.87 -12.72
N PHE A 408 30.96 -16.09 -13.57
CA PHE A 408 30.16 -14.93 -13.99
C PHE A 408 29.52 -14.33 -12.74
N GLU A 409 30.21 -13.41 -12.07
CA GLU A 409 29.63 -12.54 -11.06
C GLU A 409 28.51 -11.75 -11.75
N VAL A 410 27.29 -12.27 -11.67
CA VAL A 410 26.11 -11.57 -12.16
C VAL A 410 25.94 -10.34 -11.27
N GLY A 411 26.52 -9.22 -11.71
CA GLY A 411 26.46 -7.97 -10.98
C GLY A 411 25.01 -7.59 -10.66
N THR A 412 24.82 -7.02 -9.48
CA THR A 412 23.51 -6.66 -8.90
C THR A 412 22.57 -5.99 -9.91
N ASN A 413 21.33 -6.46 -9.96
CA ASN A 413 20.26 -5.93 -10.78
C ASN A 413 19.66 -4.64 -10.23
N TRP A 414 20.49 -3.59 -10.19
CA TRP A 414 20.09 -2.25 -9.77
C TRP A 414 18.88 -1.69 -10.55
N VAL A 415 18.69 -2.08 -11.82
CA VAL A 415 17.49 -1.70 -12.58
C VAL A 415 16.22 -2.23 -11.91
N GLY A 416 16.22 -3.52 -11.55
CA GLY A 416 15.10 -4.15 -10.85
C GLY A 416 14.92 -3.61 -9.42
N ILE A 417 16.01 -3.44 -8.67
CA ILE A 417 15.94 -2.88 -7.30
C ILE A 417 15.33 -1.48 -7.32
N VAL A 418 15.82 -0.60 -8.19
CA VAL A 418 15.34 0.79 -8.26
C VAL A 418 13.90 0.85 -8.74
N ALA A 419 13.51 0.07 -9.76
CA ALA A 419 12.11 -0.03 -10.19
C ALA A 419 11.20 -0.48 -9.05
N ALA A 420 11.58 -1.53 -8.32
CA ALA A 420 10.81 -2.07 -7.21
C ALA A 420 10.70 -1.06 -6.04
N GLY A 421 11.77 -0.30 -5.78
CA GLY A 421 11.76 0.79 -4.81
C GLY A 421 10.76 1.89 -5.15
N PHE A 422 10.79 2.43 -6.38
CA PHE A 422 9.86 3.48 -6.78
C PHE A 422 8.41 3.00 -6.89
N TYR A 423 8.19 1.72 -7.19
CA TYR A 423 6.86 1.10 -7.07
C TYR A 423 6.38 1.10 -5.61
N ALA A 424 7.24 0.70 -4.67
CA ALA A 424 6.92 0.56 -3.25
C ALA A 424 6.45 1.86 -2.58
N ILE A 425 7.06 2.99 -2.98
CA ILE A 425 6.79 4.33 -2.40
C ILE A 425 5.88 5.17 -3.29
N ASN A 426 5.11 4.56 -4.19
CA ASN A 426 4.20 5.32 -5.03
C ASN A 426 2.95 5.76 -4.24
N LYS A 427 2.51 7.00 -4.45
CA LYS A 427 1.33 7.57 -3.75
C LYS A 427 -0.01 7.11 -4.31
N TYR A 428 -0.04 6.60 -5.53
CA TYR A 428 -1.29 6.27 -6.21
C TYR A 428 -2.05 5.09 -5.56
N PRO A 429 -1.43 3.96 -5.17
CA PRO A 429 -2.16 2.90 -4.46
C PRO A 429 -2.89 3.41 -3.21
N TYR A 430 -2.27 4.34 -2.46
CA TYR A 430 -2.88 4.94 -1.28
C TYR A 430 -4.11 5.78 -1.58
N LEU A 431 -4.07 6.56 -2.66
CA LEU A 431 -5.24 7.28 -3.17
C LEU A 431 -6.41 6.33 -3.44
N ILE A 432 -6.13 5.15 -3.99
CA ILE A 432 -7.17 4.15 -4.27
C ILE A 432 -7.68 3.49 -2.98
N PHE A 433 -6.82 3.27 -1.97
CA PHE A 433 -7.22 2.78 -0.65
C PHE A 433 -8.13 3.75 0.11
N SER A 434 -7.84 5.05 0.08
CA SER A 434 -8.70 6.06 0.74
C SER A 434 -10.08 6.16 0.08
N GLN A 435 -10.19 5.76 -1.19
CA GLN A 435 -11.46 5.59 -1.88
C GLN A 435 -12.13 4.23 -1.59
N GLY A 436 -11.52 3.36 -0.78
CA GLY A 436 -12.03 2.02 -0.47
C GLY A 436 -12.12 1.07 -1.65
N ASN A 437 -11.38 1.33 -2.73
CA ASN A 437 -11.51 0.58 -3.96
C ASN A 437 -10.54 -0.61 -4.01
N HIS A 438 -10.72 -1.52 -3.04
CA HIS A 438 -9.88 -2.69 -2.86
C HIS A 438 -9.97 -3.69 -4.03
N THR A 439 -11.11 -3.77 -4.72
CA THR A 439 -11.28 -4.62 -5.90
C THR A 439 -10.47 -4.12 -7.10
N ASN A 440 -10.36 -2.81 -7.32
CA ASN A 440 -9.47 -2.25 -8.35
C ASN A 440 -8.01 -2.60 -8.06
N LEU A 441 -7.57 -2.46 -6.81
CA LEU A 441 -6.20 -2.80 -6.40
C LEU A 441 -5.93 -4.29 -6.53
N PHE A 442 -6.90 -5.15 -6.21
CA PHE A 442 -6.79 -6.57 -6.50
C PHE A 442 -6.69 -6.83 -8.01
N GLY A 443 -7.45 -6.11 -8.82
CA GLY A 443 -7.43 -6.23 -10.28
C GLY A 443 -6.11 -5.81 -10.92
N GLU A 444 -5.52 -4.70 -10.49
CA GLU A 444 -4.16 -4.32 -10.93
C GLU A 444 -3.11 -5.33 -10.45
N TRP A 445 -3.20 -5.77 -9.20
CA TRP A 445 -2.30 -6.81 -8.69
C TRP A 445 -2.39 -8.10 -9.52
N MET A 446 -3.60 -8.58 -9.82
CA MET A 446 -3.82 -9.74 -10.68
C MET A 446 -3.35 -9.51 -12.12
N PHE A 447 -3.48 -8.29 -12.64
CA PHE A 447 -2.93 -7.95 -13.94
C PHE A 447 -1.40 -8.00 -13.93
N LEU A 448 -0.75 -7.56 -12.85
CA LEU A 448 0.70 -7.67 -12.68
C LEU A 448 1.17 -9.13 -12.57
N VAL A 449 0.40 -10.00 -11.90
CA VAL A 449 0.59 -11.46 -11.91
C VAL A 449 0.51 -12.00 -13.34
N LEU A 450 -0.52 -11.61 -14.10
CA LEU A 450 -0.69 -12.00 -15.50
C LEU A 450 0.52 -11.59 -16.35
N LEU A 451 1.03 -10.36 -16.19
CA LEU A 451 2.24 -9.91 -16.90
C LEU A 451 3.45 -10.80 -16.58
N CYS A 452 3.66 -11.17 -15.31
CA CYS A 452 4.73 -12.07 -14.91
C CYS A 452 4.58 -13.46 -15.54
N VAL A 453 3.36 -14.00 -15.53
CA VAL A 453 3.03 -15.31 -16.09
C VAL A 453 3.23 -15.34 -17.60
N ILE A 454 2.73 -14.35 -18.34
CA ILE A 454 2.92 -14.23 -19.79
C ILE A 454 4.41 -14.06 -20.12
N CYS A 455 5.12 -13.12 -19.46
CA CYS A 455 6.55 -12.92 -19.69
C CYS A 455 7.36 -14.21 -19.45
N GLY A 456 7.07 -14.93 -18.37
CA GLY A 456 7.70 -16.21 -18.05
C GLY A 456 7.41 -17.29 -19.11
N ALA A 457 6.16 -17.43 -19.54
CA ALA A 457 5.77 -18.39 -20.58
C ALA A 457 6.44 -18.09 -21.92
N LEU A 458 6.47 -16.81 -22.35
CA LEU A 458 7.13 -16.42 -23.59
C LEU A 458 8.65 -16.57 -23.53
N TYR A 459 9.25 -16.38 -22.35
CA TYR A 459 10.68 -16.63 -22.12
C TYR A 459 11.00 -18.12 -22.21
N TYR A 460 10.14 -18.99 -21.67
CA TYR A 460 10.30 -20.44 -21.73
C TYR A 460 10.37 -20.96 -23.18
N PHE A 461 9.51 -20.48 -24.07
CA PHE A 461 9.51 -20.87 -25.50
C PHE A 461 10.77 -20.44 -26.26
N ARG A 462 11.54 -19.48 -25.74
CA ARG A 462 12.75 -18.96 -26.41
C ARG A 462 13.97 -19.84 -26.23
N ILE A 463 13.95 -20.80 -25.31
CA ILE A 463 15.10 -21.67 -25.01
C ILE A 463 14.84 -23.03 -25.69
N PRO A 464 15.23 -23.21 -26.98
CA PRO A 464 14.81 -24.35 -27.79
C PRO A 464 15.27 -25.72 -27.29
N ASN A 465 16.16 -25.79 -26.30
CA ASN A 465 16.55 -27.00 -25.61
C ASN A 465 16.92 -26.61 -24.20
N PHE A 466 15.97 -26.26 -23.33
CA PHE A 466 16.28 -26.15 -21.90
C PHE A 466 16.80 -27.53 -21.51
N PRO A 467 18.12 -27.72 -21.32
CA PRO A 467 18.61 -29.03 -21.01
C PRO A 467 18.07 -29.25 -19.62
N ILE A 468 17.11 -30.16 -19.49
CA ILE A 468 16.94 -30.88 -18.23
C ILE A 468 18.23 -31.70 -18.13
N SER A 469 19.35 -31.01 -17.89
CA SER A 469 20.64 -31.66 -17.81
C SER A 469 20.44 -32.63 -16.65
N ARG A 470 20.57 -33.92 -16.97
CA ARG A 470 20.83 -34.93 -15.97
C ARG A 470 22.23 -34.69 -15.40
N ARG A 471 22.54 -33.45 -14.99
CA ARG A 471 23.68 -33.21 -14.09
C ARG A 471 23.36 -34.10 -12.91
N LYS A 472 24.10 -35.20 -12.80
CA LYS A 472 24.11 -36.03 -11.60
C LYS A 472 24.25 -35.03 -10.46
N PRO A 473 23.34 -35.03 -9.47
CA PRO A 473 23.47 -34.13 -8.33
C PRO A 473 24.92 -34.24 -7.88
N HIS A 474 25.68 -33.13 -7.94
CA HIS A 474 27.05 -33.12 -7.43
C HIS A 474 26.98 -33.80 -6.08
N SER A 475 27.78 -34.86 -5.94
CA SER A 475 27.86 -35.72 -4.76
C SER A 475 27.67 -34.83 -3.54
N LEU A 476 26.60 -35.08 -2.78
CA LEU A 476 26.17 -34.31 -1.60
C LEU A 476 27.42 -33.78 -0.88
N GLU A 477 27.83 -32.55 -1.19
CA GLU A 477 28.91 -31.89 -0.47
C GLU A 477 28.50 -31.91 0.99
N ASP A 478 29.46 -32.23 1.86
CA ASP A 478 29.19 -32.52 3.26
C ASP A 478 28.46 -31.35 3.91
N THR A 479 27.13 -31.49 4.03
CA THR A 479 26.26 -30.46 4.62
C THR A 479 26.40 -30.38 6.13
N SER A 480 27.33 -31.13 6.74
CA SER A 480 27.61 -31.13 8.17
C SER A 480 27.84 -29.71 8.72
N GLU A 481 28.46 -28.82 7.94
CA GLU A 481 28.79 -27.44 8.33
C GLU A 481 27.61 -26.44 8.28
N LEU A 482 26.46 -26.79 7.70
CA LEU A 482 25.32 -25.86 7.66
C LEU A 482 24.52 -25.87 8.99
N PRO A 483 24.03 -24.72 9.48
CA PRO A 483 23.12 -24.66 10.63
C PRO A 483 21.89 -25.57 10.44
N ALA A 484 21.38 -26.15 11.52
CA ALA A 484 20.29 -27.14 11.50
C ALA A 484 19.08 -26.71 10.64
N LEU A 485 18.61 -25.46 10.80
CA LEU A 485 17.50 -24.93 10.01
C LEU A 485 17.84 -24.85 8.50
N ASN A 486 19.05 -24.40 8.15
CA ASN A 486 19.49 -24.33 6.76
C ASN A 486 19.61 -25.73 6.14
N ARG A 487 20.00 -26.75 6.93
CA ARG A 487 19.97 -28.15 6.49
C ARG A 487 18.56 -28.63 6.20
N VAL A 488 17.60 -28.30 7.07
CA VAL A 488 16.18 -28.64 6.86
C VAL A 488 15.64 -27.95 5.61
N LEU A 489 15.87 -26.64 5.46
CA LEU A 489 15.43 -25.86 4.30
C LEU A 489 16.08 -26.33 3.00
N LYS A 490 17.40 -26.63 3.00
CA LYS A 490 18.10 -27.19 1.84
C LYS A 490 17.55 -28.56 1.48
N ARG A 491 17.38 -29.48 2.45
CA ARG A 491 16.77 -30.79 2.23
C ARG A 491 15.34 -30.70 1.71
N TRP A 492 14.54 -29.77 2.24
CA TRP A 492 13.18 -29.52 1.75
C TRP A 492 13.20 -28.98 0.32
N GLY A 493 14.07 -28.02 0.02
CA GLY A 493 14.26 -27.48 -1.33
C GLY A 493 14.72 -28.53 -2.32
N ASP A 494 15.67 -29.39 -1.95
CA ASP A 494 16.16 -30.49 -2.77
C ASP A 494 15.09 -31.56 -2.98
N ARG A 495 14.30 -31.90 -1.95
CA ARG A 495 13.15 -32.81 -2.08
C ARG A 495 12.05 -32.24 -2.96
N LEU A 496 11.73 -30.96 -2.78
CA LEU A 496 10.75 -30.27 -3.60
C LEU A 496 11.23 -30.22 -5.05
N ARG A 497 12.51 -29.91 -5.28
CA ARG A 497 13.14 -29.96 -6.60
C ARG A 497 13.08 -31.35 -7.19
N LEU A 498 13.45 -32.39 -6.45
CA LEU A 498 13.36 -33.78 -6.91
C LEU A 498 11.93 -34.17 -7.27
N ARG A 499 10.94 -33.79 -6.45
CA ARG A 499 9.52 -33.98 -6.76
C ARG A 499 9.08 -33.18 -7.98
N LEU A 500 9.54 -31.94 -8.12
CA LEU A 500 9.23 -31.07 -9.26
C LEU A 500 9.86 -31.60 -10.56
N THR A 501 11.09 -32.10 -10.49
CA THR A 501 11.78 -32.74 -11.63
C THR A 501 11.23 -34.12 -11.96
N ARG A 502 10.51 -34.76 -11.02
CA ARG A 502 9.76 -35.99 -11.28
C ARG A 502 8.42 -35.73 -11.95
N PHE A 503 7.91 -34.49 -11.94
CA PHE A 503 6.77 -34.18 -12.80
C PHE A 503 7.18 -34.41 -14.24
N SER A 504 6.36 -35.20 -14.92
CA SER A 504 6.60 -35.52 -16.32
C SER A 504 6.80 -34.23 -17.12
N PRO A 505 7.74 -34.16 -18.08
CA PRO A 505 7.88 -33.03 -19.00
C PRO A 505 6.54 -32.59 -19.63
N TYR A 506 5.57 -33.51 -19.73
CA TYR A 506 4.21 -33.23 -20.15
C TYR A 506 3.44 -32.30 -19.20
N LEU A 507 3.59 -32.42 -17.87
CA LEU A 507 2.94 -31.54 -16.90
C LEU A 507 3.53 -30.13 -16.91
N VAL A 508 4.86 -30.01 -17.07
CA VAL A 508 5.50 -28.70 -17.23
C VAL A 508 5.02 -28.03 -18.52
N ARG A 509 4.97 -28.79 -19.63
CA ARG A 509 4.40 -28.30 -20.89
C ARG A 509 2.94 -27.89 -20.73
N ALA A 510 2.10 -28.71 -20.11
CA ALA A 510 0.69 -28.39 -19.86
C ALA A 510 0.55 -27.14 -18.98
N GLY A 511 1.39 -27.00 -17.94
CA GLY A 511 1.41 -25.82 -17.07
C GLY A 511 1.68 -24.52 -17.82
N VAL A 512 2.53 -24.55 -18.86
CA VAL A 512 2.77 -23.37 -19.71
C VAL A 512 1.49 -22.88 -20.37
N TYR A 513 0.53 -23.74 -20.71
CA TYR A 513 -0.76 -23.35 -21.29
C TYR A 513 -1.84 -23.07 -20.23
N ILE A 514 -1.93 -23.92 -19.20
CA ILE A 514 -3.00 -23.83 -18.19
C ILE A 514 -2.82 -22.61 -17.28
N VAL A 515 -1.60 -22.33 -16.82
CA VAL A 515 -1.36 -21.25 -15.85
C VAL A 515 -1.71 -19.88 -16.44
N PRO A 516 -1.34 -19.52 -17.68
CA PRO A 516 -1.77 -18.26 -18.29
C PRO A 516 -3.28 -18.17 -18.50
N VAL A 517 -3.96 -19.27 -18.84
CA VAL A 517 -5.42 -19.30 -18.96
C VAL A 517 -6.09 -19.00 -17.62
N LEU A 518 -5.65 -19.67 -16.54
CA LEU A 518 -6.18 -19.44 -15.20
C LEU A 518 -5.88 -18.02 -14.71
N ALA A 519 -4.65 -17.55 -14.89
CA ALA A 519 -4.26 -16.20 -14.49
C ALA A 519 -5.12 -15.15 -15.20
N LEU A 520 -5.26 -15.24 -16.53
CA LEU A 520 -6.08 -14.32 -17.33
C LEU A 520 -7.56 -14.39 -16.95
N THR A 521 -8.09 -15.59 -16.71
CA THR A 521 -9.48 -15.76 -16.25
C THR A 521 -9.71 -15.10 -14.89
N ILE A 522 -8.79 -15.25 -13.93
CA ILE A 522 -8.89 -14.58 -12.62
C ILE A 522 -8.74 -13.07 -12.77
N THR A 523 -7.86 -12.58 -13.65
CA THR A 523 -7.74 -11.15 -13.98
C THR A 523 -9.02 -10.59 -14.60
N TYR A 524 -9.77 -11.39 -15.37
CA TYR A 524 -11.10 -10.99 -15.84
C TYR A 524 -12.13 -10.97 -14.70
N LEU A 525 -12.04 -11.91 -13.76
CA LEU A 525 -12.95 -12.02 -12.63
C LEU A 525 -12.54 -11.16 -11.42
N SER A 526 -11.54 -10.28 -11.53
CA SER A 526 -11.06 -9.45 -10.42
C SER A 526 -11.84 -8.16 -10.25
N HIS A 527 -12.11 -7.46 -11.35
CA HIS A 527 -12.85 -6.20 -11.38
C HIS A 527 -13.27 -5.86 -12.83
N TYR A 528 -14.43 -5.24 -13.01
CA TYR A 528 -14.97 -4.93 -14.34
C TYR A 528 -14.06 -4.01 -15.19
N GLY A 529 -13.50 -2.97 -14.58
CA GLY A 529 -12.51 -2.12 -15.25
C GLY A 529 -11.26 -2.89 -15.68
N THR A 530 -10.81 -3.86 -14.86
CA THR A 530 -9.67 -4.73 -15.20
C THR A 530 -9.99 -5.60 -16.40
N PHE A 531 -11.22 -6.12 -16.48
CA PHE A 531 -11.70 -6.88 -17.62
C PHE A 531 -11.60 -6.08 -18.93
N LEU A 532 -12.14 -4.86 -18.96
CA LEU A 532 -12.06 -3.99 -20.14
C LEU A 532 -10.61 -3.69 -20.52
N PHE A 533 -9.80 -3.25 -19.56
CA PHE A 533 -8.40 -2.93 -19.77
C PHE A 533 -7.61 -4.11 -20.35
N THR A 534 -7.77 -5.28 -19.75
CA THR A 534 -7.03 -6.49 -20.12
C THR A 534 -7.41 -7.00 -21.50
N ASN A 535 -8.67 -6.85 -21.93
CA ASN A 535 -9.08 -7.20 -23.30
C ASN A 535 -8.34 -6.36 -24.35
N VAL A 536 -8.34 -5.03 -24.20
CA VAL A 536 -7.61 -4.14 -25.12
C VAL A 536 -6.11 -4.42 -25.09
N PHE A 537 -5.55 -4.64 -23.90
CA PHE A 537 -4.15 -5.04 -23.73
C PHE A 537 -3.80 -6.32 -24.50
N MET A 538 -4.61 -7.37 -24.36
CA MET A 538 -4.36 -8.65 -25.04
C MET A 538 -4.43 -8.51 -26.56
N VAL A 539 -5.41 -7.76 -27.09
CA VAL A 539 -5.52 -7.48 -28.53
C VAL A 539 -4.30 -6.71 -29.03
N CYS A 540 -3.90 -5.64 -28.32
CA CYS A 540 -2.69 -4.89 -28.65
C CYS A 540 -1.44 -5.77 -28.61
N LEU A 541 -1.27 -6.60 -27.57
CA LEU A 541 -0.13 -7.49 -27.41
C LEU A 541 -0.02 -8.51 -28.56
N ILE A 542 -1.13 -9.19 -28.88
CA ILE A 542 -1.19 -10.19 -29.96
C ILE A 542 -0.89 -9.51 -31.31
N GLY A 543 -1.47 -8.34 -31.57
CA GLY A 543 -1.21 -7.56 -32.78
C GLY A 543 0.27 -7.17 -32.92
N LEU A 544 0.85 -6.58 -31.88
CA LEU A 544 2.26 -6.16 -31.89
C LEU A 544 3.22 -7.35 -32.01
N LEU A 545 2.95 -8.50 -31.37
CA LEU A 545 3.77 -9.70 -31.53
C LEU A 545 3.71 -10.24 -32.97
N THR A 546 2.55 -10.15 -33.61
CA THR A 546 2.34 -10.59 -35.01
C THR A 546 3.11 -9.69 -35.98
N LEU A 547 3.06 -8.37 -35.76
CA LEU A 547 3.66 -7.36 -36.62
C LEU A 547 5.18 -7.23 -36.41
N PHE A 548 5.63 -7.19 -35.15
CA PHE A 548 7.00 -6.79 -34.79
C PHE A 548 7.85 -7.89 -34.16
N GLY A 549 7.28 -9.04 -33.79
CA GLY A 549 8.01 -10.08 -33.06
C GLY A 549 8.74 -11.11 -33.93
N GLY A 550 8.74 -10.96 -35.26
CA GLY A 550 9.35 -11.92 -36.19
C GLY A 550 8.66 -13.30 -36.18
N GLN A 551 9.35 -14.36 -36.62
CA GLN A 551 8.77 -15.70 -36.69
C GLN A 551 8.39 -16.26 -35.30
N LEU A 552 9.26 -16.07 -34.30
CA LEU A 552 8.98 -16.48 -32.92
C LEU A 552 7.81 -15.68 -32.33
N GLY A 553 7.76 -14.37 -32.59
CA GLY A 553 6.66 -13.51 -32.16
C GLY A 553 5.31 -13.92 -32.73
N ARG A 554 5.23 -14.28 -34.01
CA ARG A 554 3.99 -14.80 -34.62
C ARG A 554 3.51 -16.10 -33.98
N ARG A 555 4.43 -17.01 -33.63
CA ARG A 555 4.09 -18.24 -32.87
C ARG A 555 3.56 -17.90 -31.48
N ASN A 556 4.23 -16.97 -30.79
CA ASN A 556 3.80 -16.48 -29.48
C ASN A 556 2.43 -15.79 -29.55
N ALA A 557 2.16 -15.04 -30.63
CA ALA A 557 0.87 -14.38 -30.85
C ALA A 557 -0.26 -15.40 -31.02
N LEU A 558 -0.07 -16.45 -31.82
CA LEU A 558 -1.06 -17.52 -31.97
C LEU A 558 -1.33 -18.25 -30.65
N TYR A 559 -0.25 -18.54 -29.90
CA TYR A 559 -0.35 -19.12 -28.57
C TYR A 559 -1.19 -18.24 -27.63
N LEU A 560 -0.88 -16.94 -27.55
CA LEU A 560 -1.61 -16.00 -26.70
C LEU A 560 -3.05 -15.76 -27.18
N ALA A 561 -3.33 -15.84 -28.49
CA ALA A 561 -4.69 -15.80 -29.00
C ALA A 561 -5.53 -16.98 -28.49
N GLY A 562 -4.96 -18.19 -28.44
CA GLY A 562 -5.60 -19.34 -27.82
C GLY A 562 -5.88 -19.14 -26.32
N VAL A 563 -4.88 -18.66 -25.57
CA VAL A 563 -5.04 -18.32 -24.14
C VAL A 563 -6.14 -17.27 -23.93
N PHE A 564 -6.14 -16.22 -24.76
CA PHE A 564 -7.11 -15.13 -24.72
C PHE A 564 -8.54 -15.63 -24.95
N VAL A 565 -8.78 -16.38 -26.03
CA VAL A 565 -10.12 -16.89 -26.37
C VAL A 565 -10.66 -17.81 -25.27
N VAL A 566 -9.86 -18.78 -24.81
CA VAL A 566 -10.32 -19.72 -23.78
C VAL A 566 -10.64 -18.99 -22.47
N SER A 567 -9.77 -18.08 -22.03
CA SER A 567 -9.98 -17.34 -20.77
C SER A 567 -11.18 -16.41 -20.85
N PHE A 568 -11.37 -15.75 -22.00
CA PHE A 568 -12.51 -14.88 -22.24
C PHE A 568 -13.83 -15.66 -22.17
N LEU A 569 -13.89 -16.83 -22.84
CA LEU A 569 -15.06 -17.70 -22.79
C LEU A 569 -15.34 -18.20 -21.38
N LEU A 570 -14.31 -18.60 -20.62
CA LEU A 570 -14.48 -19.00 -19.22
C LEU A 570 -15.02 -17.85 -18.36
N ALA A 571 -14.46 -16.65 -18.46
CA ALA A 571 -14.95 -15.49 -17.69
C ALA A 571 -16.38 -15.09 -18.09
N LEU A 572 -16.71 -15.20 -19.37
CA LEU A 572 -18.06 -14.99 -19.88
C LEU A 572 -19.04 -16.00 -19.26
N LEU A 573 -18.74 -17.30 -19.38
CA LEU A 573 -19.60 -18.37 -18.85
C LEU A 573 -19.76 -18.32 -17.34
N LEU A 574 -18.68 -18.03 -16.61
CA LEU A 574 -18.69 -18.04 -15.14
C LEU A 574 -19.39 -16.81 -14.53
N TYR A 575 -19.38 -15.66 -15.22
CA TYR A 575 -19.85 -14.41 -14.61
C TYR A 575 -20.51 -13.46 -15.61
N TYR A 576 -19.78 -13.02 -16.66
CA TYR A 576 -20.21 -11.89 -17.49
C TYR A 576 -21.41 -12.17 -18.40
N TYR A 577 -21.76 -13.42 -18.65
CA TYR A 577 -22.97 -13.79 -19.39
C TYR A 577 -24.24 -13.20 -18.75
N ASN A 578 -24.28 -13.13 -17.42
CA ASN A 578 -25.39 -12.55 -16.66
C ASN A 578 -25.50 -11.02 -16.81
N TYR A 579 -24.46 -10.37 -17.34
CA TYR A 579 -24.36 -8.91 -17.49
C TYR A 579 -24.24 -8.48 -18.95
N PHE A 580 -24.53 -9.37 -19.90
CA PHE A 580 -24.32 -9.09 -21.32
C PHE A 580 -25.08 -7.84 -21.79
N ASN A 581 -26.33 -7.67 -21.35
CA ASN A 581 -27.12 -6.47 -21.66
C ASN A 581 -26.55 -5.20 -21.03
N LEU A 582 -26.08 -5.27 -19.79
CA LEU A 582 -25.47 -4.14 -19.09
C LEU A 582 -24.18 -3.69 -19.77
N ILE A 583 -23.33 -4.65 -20.14
CA ILE A 583 -22.08 -4.41 -20.87
C ILE A 583 -22.40 -3.88 -22.28
N GLY A 584 -23.39 -4.46 -22.97
CA GLY A 584 -23.85 -4.00 -24.27
C GLY A 584 -24.34 -2.56 -24.24
N ASN A 585 -25.13 -2.19 -23.24
CA ASN A 585 -25.61 -0.82 -23.03
C ASN A 585 -24.45 0.15 -22.74
N PHE A 586 -23.45 -0.29 -21.95
CA PHE A 586 -22.25 0.50 -21.70
C PHE A 586 -21.49 0.79 -23.01
N PHE A 587 -21.24 -0.24 -23.84
CA PHE A 587 -20.62 -0.06 -25.15
C PHE A 587 -21.47 0.75 -26.13
N GLY A 588 -22.80 0.58 -26.13
CA GLY A 588 -23.73 1.37 -26.91
C GLY A 588 -23.68 2.86 -26.54
N GLY A 589 -23.64 3.16 -25.24
CA GLY A 589 -23.46 4.52 -24.74
C GLY A 589 -22.11 5.13 -25.13
N MET A 590 -21.03 4.34 -25.08
CA MET A 590 -19.70 4.77 -25.54
C MET A 590 -19.68 5.08 -27.05
N LEU A 591 -20.39 4.31 -27.87
CA LEU A 591 -20.52 4.52 -29.31
C LEU A 591 -21.59 5.55 -29.69
N GLY A 592 -22.31 6.11 -28.70
CA GLY A 592 -23.34 7.13 -28.92
C GLY A 592 -24.67 6.61 -29.48
N SER A 593 -24.91 5.29 -29.45
CA SER A 593 -26.15 4.71 -29.98
C SER A 593 -27.33 4.78 -29.01
N THR A 594 -27.08 5.03 -27.72
CA THR A 594 -28.13 5.21 -26.70
C THR A 594 -27.99 6.56 -26.01
N PRO A 595 -28.96 7.49 -26.14
CA PRO A 595 -28.95 8.75 -25.41
C PRO A 595 -29.05 8.47 -23.91
N VAL A 596 -28.02 8.83 -23.14
CA VAL A 596 -28.06 8.76 -21.67
C VAL A 596 -28.91 9.94 -21.20
N PRO A 597 -30.09 9.72 -20.58
CA PRO A 597 -31.07 10.78 -20.32
C PRO A 597 -30.61 11.92 -19.39
N THR A 598 -29.45 11.77 -18.75
CA THR A 598 -28.91 12.71 -17.76
C THR A 598 -27.49 13.19 -18.09
N ALA A 599 -26.96 12.86 -19.28
CA ALA A 599 -25.62 13.31 -19.64
C ALA A 599 -25.61 14.83 -19.84
N LYS A 600 -24.81 15.53 -19.02
CA LYS A 600 -24.41 16.92 -19.31
C LYS A 600 -23.93 16.98 -20.76
N PRO A 601 -24.26 18.05 -21.52
CA PRO A 601 -23.84 18.19 -22.91
C PRO A 601 -22.33 17.94 -23.01
N ARG A 602 -21.92 17.09 -23.97
CA ARG A 602 -20.51 16.79 -24.21
C ARG A 602 -19.78 18.10 -24.47
N GLN A 603 -18.86 18.48 -23.59
CA GLN A 603 -17.98 19.61 -23.89
C GLN A 603 -17.08 19.23 -25.07
N PRO A 604 -16.77 20.17 -25.98
CA PRO A 604 -15.85 19.91 -27.07
C PRO A 604 -14.51 19.39 -26.53
N PHE A 605 -13.93 18.40 -27.21
CA PHE A 605 -12.64 17.84 -26.81
C PHE A 605 -11.53 18.88 -27.05
N GLU A 606 -11.06 19.49 -25.97
CA GLU A 606 -9.92 20.41 -26.00
C GLU A 606 -8.63 19.65 -25.69
N ILE A 607 -7.81 19.41 -26.72
CA ILE A 607 -6.59 18.61 -26.59
C ILE A 607 -5.60 19.19 -25.56
N PHE A 608 -5.48 20.51 -25.47
CA PHE A 608 -4.54 21.16 -24.55
C PHE A 608 -4.96 21.02 -23.09
N SER A 609 -6.23 21.23 -22.76
CA SER A 609 -6.74 21.03 -21.40
C SER A 609 -6.72 19.55 -21.00
N ALA A 610 -6.98 18.65 -21.95
CA ALA A 610 -6.81 17.20 -21.75
C ALA A 610 -5.36 16.81 -21.43
N LEU A 611 -4.38 17.36 -22.17
CA LEU A 611 -2.95 17.13 -21.92
C LEU A 611 -2.50 17.72 -20.58
N GLN A 612 -2.90 18.96 -20.28
CA GLN A 612 -2.58 19.63 -19.02
C GLN A 612 -3.15 18.87 -17.82
N ARG A 613 -4.41 18.45 -17.88
CA ARG A 613 -5.03 17.65 -16.82
C ARG A 613 -4.36 16.29 -16.69
N THR A 614 -4.03 15.62 -17.80
CA THR A 614 -3.32 14.34 -17.76
C THR A 614 -1.93 14.48 -17.16
N TYR A 615 -1.20 15.55 -17.50
CA TYR A 615 0.07 15.86 -16.87
C TYR A 615 -0.08 16.12 -15.36
N SER A 616 -1.09 16.90 -14.96
CA SER A 616 -1.41 17.17 -13.56
C SER A 616 -1.72 15.89 -12.79
N ASP A 617 -2.57 15.03 -13.36
CA ASP A 617 -2.95 13.74 -12.78
C ASP A 617 -1.73 12.83 -12.65
N MET A 618 -0.93 12.68 -13.71
CA MET A 618 0.30 11.88 -13.67
C MET A 618 1.28 12.41 -12.63
N ARG A 619 1.46 13.72 -12.51
CA ARG A 619 2.33 14.33 -11.48
C ARG A 619 1.77 14.07 -10.07
N LEU A 620 0.45 14.17 -9.91
CA LEU A 620 -0.25 13.89 -8.66
C LEU A 620 -0.18 12.40 -8.29
N PHE A 621 -0.07 11.49 -9.24
CA PHE A 621 -0.08 10.04 -9.00
C PHE A 621 1.33 9.45 -8.87
N PHE A 622 2.26 9.87 -9.71
CA PHE A 622 3.60 9.27 -9.81
C PHE A 622 4.71 10.13 -9.22
N GLY A 623 4.48 11.43 -9.07
CA GLY A 623 5.53 12.39 -8.70
C GLY A 623 6.39 12.78 -9.90
N LEU A 624 6.79 14.05 -9.95
CA LEU A 624 7.56 14.61 -11.07
C LEU A 624 8.91 13.88 -11.31
N PRO A 625 9.72 13.57 -10.27
CA PRO A 625 11.00 12.91 -10.48
C PRO A 625 10.88 11.54 -11.14
N VAL A 626 9.89 10.74 -10.73
CA VAL A 626 9.66 9.39 -11.27
C VAL A 626 9.23 9.47 -12.73
N LEU A 627 8.36 10.42 -13.07
CA LEU A 627 7.95 10.65 -14.46
C LEU A 627 9.12 11.05 -15.34
N LEU A 628 9.93 12.02 -14.91
CA LEU A 628 11.12 12.45 -15.67
C LEU A 628 12.10 11.28 -15.87
N ALA A 629 12.34 10.48 -14.83
CA ALA A 629 13.15 9.27 -14.92
C ALA A 629 12.54 8.23 -15.88
N ALA A 630 11.23 8.03 -15.87
CA ALA A 630 10.53 7.14 -16.77
C ALA A 630 10.65 7.60 -18.23
N PHE A 631 10.47 8.90 -18.51
CA PHE A 631 10.72 9.48 -19.84
C PHE A 631 12.17 9.29 -20.28
N GLY A 632 13.14 9.52 -19.41
CA GLY A 632 14.55 9.24 -19.68
C GLY A 632 14.80 7.77 -20.00
N GLY A 633 14.15 6.85 -19.29
CA GLY A 633 14.22 5.41 -19.54
C GLY A 633 13.64 5.01 -20.89
N MET A 634 12.47 5.55 -21.24
CA MET A 634 11.84 5.35 -22.55
C MET A 634 12.69 5.92 -23.69
N ALA A 635 13.24 7.13 -23.52
CA ALA A 635 14.12 7.75 -24.52
C ALA A 635 15.39 6.91 -24.75
N LEU A 636 16.05 6.46 -23.68
CA LEU A 636 17.21 5.57 -23.77
C LEU A 636 16.87 4.25 -24.45
N TRP A 637 15.70 3.67 -24.16
CA TRP A 637 15.23 2.46 -24.84
C TRP A 637 15.04 2.69 -26.34
N THR A 638 14.35 3.77 -26.73
CA THR A 638 14.11 4.16 -28.12
C THR A 638 15.42 4.39 -28.87
N ILE A 639 16.36 5.14 -28.31
CA ILE A 639 17.69 5.35 -28.90
C ILE A 639 18.42 4.01 -29.06
N SER A 640 18.44 3.18 -28.01
CA SER A 640 19.07 1.86 -28.06
C SER A 640 18.44 0.96 -29.11
N TYR A 641 17.12 1.07 -29.34
CA TYR A 641 16.42 0.35 -30.39
C TYR A 641 16.86 0.81 -31.78
N PHE A 642 16.89 2.11 -32.05
CA PHE A 642 17.33 2.65 -33.34
C PHE A 642 18.81 2.40 -33.64
N VAL A 643 19.68 2.47 -32.63
CA VAL A 643 21.11 2.12 -32.78
C VAL A 643 21.29 0.64 -33.10
N ARG A 644 20.61 -0.26 -32.38
CA ARG A 644 20.61 -1.70 -32.68
C ARG A 644 20.10 -1.99 -34.10
N ARG A 645 19.06 -1.25 -34.52
CA ARG A 645 18.50 -1.31 -35.87
C ARG A 645 19.50 -0.88 -36.94
N ALA A 646 20.26 0.18 -36.70
CA ALA A 646 21.26 0.68 -37.64
C ALA A 646 22.49 -0.24 -37.75
N GLN A 647 22.85 -0.94 -36.66
CA GLN A 647 24.07 -1.78 -36.60
C GLN A 647 23.89 -3.22 -37.10
N GLN A 648 22.67 -3.75 -37.20
CA GLN A 648 22.45 -5.14 -37.64
C GLN A 648 22.01 -5.21 -39.11
N GLU A 649 22.91 -5.69 -39.99
CA GLU A 649 22.63 -5.96 -41.42
C GLU A 649 21.55 -7.02 -41.68
N LYS A 650 21.13 -7.79 -40.67
CA LYS A 650 20.00 -8.73 -40.78
C LYS A 650 18.96 -8.53 -39.67
N TRP A 651 17.92 -7.79 -40.04
CA TRP A 651 16.70 -7.45 -39.29
C TRP A 651 15.82 -8.66 -38.87
N GLU A 652 16.32 -9.90 -38.96
CA GLU A 652 15.50 -11.10 -38.68
C GLU A 652 15.04 -11.21 -37.21
N ARG A 653 15.69 -10.47 -36.30
CA ARG A 653 15.36 -10.46 -34.86
C ARG A 653 14.39 -9.32 -34.56
N GLY A 654 13.08 -9.59 -34.66
CA GLY A 654 12.03 -8.68 -34.19
C GLY A 654 12.17 -8.28 -32.71
N LEU A 655 11.29 -7.40 -32.24
CA LEU A 655 11.26 -6.94 -30.85
C LEU A 655 11.22 -8.12 -29.87
N ASN A 656 11.94 -7.99 -28.75
CA ASN A 656 11.88 -8.98 -27.68
C ASN A 656 10.45 -9.01 -27.09
N PRO A 657 9.84 -10.19 -26.82
CA PRO A 657 8.51 -10.26 -26.22
C PRO A 657 8.28 -9.35 -25.00
N ALA A 658 9.28 -9.18 -24.13
CA ALA A 658 9.15 -8.27 -22.98
C ALA A 658 9.01 -6.79 -23.41
N GLU A 659 9.74 -6.36 -24.45
CA GLU A 659 9.62 -5.01 -25.01
C GLU A 659 8.24 -4.83 -25.66
N VAL A 660 7.74 -5.85 -26.35
CA VAL A 660 6.40 -5.84 -26.96
C VAL A 660 5.30 -5.74 -25.89
N ILE A 661 5.46 -6.44 -24.76
CA ILE A 661 4.53 -6.37 -23.62
C ILE A 661 4.48 -4.97 -23.03
N LEU A 662 5.65 -4.34 -22.80
CA LEU A 662 5.68 -2.96 -22.29
C LEU A 662 5.07 -1.97 -23.28
N LEU A 663 5.32 -2.14 -24.58
CA LEU A 663 4.71 -1.31 -25.61
C LEU A 663 3.19 -1.49 -25.67
N ALA A 664 2.70 -2.73 -25.59
CA ALA A 664 1.27 -3.02 -25.53
C ALA A 664 0.64 -2.33 -24.31
N LEU A 665 1.26 -2.46 -23.13
CA LEU A 665 0.80 -1.82 -21.90
C LEU A 665 0.75 -0.30 -22.02
N ALA A 666 1.77 0.31 -22.61
CA ALA A 666 1.82 1.76 -22.85
C ALA A 666 0.69 2.22 -23.77
N LEU A 667 0.51 1.54 -24.92
CA LEU A 667 -0.53 1.89 -25.90
C LEU A 667 -1.94 1.73 -25.32
N THR A 668 -2.20 0.62 -24.61
CA THR A 668 -3.49 0.41 -23.96
C THR A 668 -3.78 1.49 -22.93
N SER A 669 -2.79 1.84 -22.11
CA SER A 669 -2.96 2.87 -21.09
C SER A 669 -3.23 4.25 -21.69
N VAL A 670 -2.54 4.61 -22.78
CA VAL A 670 -2.81 5.86 -23.52
C VAL A 670 -4.22 5.84 -24.13
N ALA A 671 -4.65 4.72 -24.71
CA ALA A 671 -6.00 4.59 -25.26
C ALA A 671 -7.09 4.78 -24.18
N PHE A 672 -6.89 4.20 -23.00
CA PHE A 672 -7.83 4.37 -21.89
C PHE A 672 -7.80 5.78 -21.30
N ALA A 673 -6.62 6.39 -21.15
CA ALA A 673 -6.52 7.79 -20.74
C ALA A 673 -7.24 8.72 -21.73
N ALA A 674 -7.15 8.45 -23.04
CA ALA A 674 -7.88 9.20 -24.06
C ALA A 674 -9.40 8.95 -23.96
N MET A 675 -9.83 7.70 -23.81
CA MET A 675 -11.23 7.32 -23.68
C MET A 675 -11.90 7.94 -22.45
N GLU A 676 -11.19 7.93 -21.32
CA GLU A 676 -11.61 8.57 -20.06
C GLU A 676 -11.97 10.04 -20.27
N ARG A 677 -11.14 10.76 -21.06
CA ARG A 677 -11.40 12.17 -21.40
C ARG A 677 -12.60 12.33 -22.33
N VAL A 678 -12.69 11.50 -23.36
CA VAL A 678 -13.80 11.58 -24.34
C VAL A 678 -15.15 11.31 -23.68
N GLN A 679 -15.18 10.44 -22.67
CA GLN A 679 -16.41 10.01 -22.02
C GLN A 679 -16.68 10.71 -20.69
N ASN A 680 -15.74 11.52 -20.20
CA ASN A 680 -15.78 12.13 -18.87
C ASN A 680 -16.12 11.10 -17.77
N LEU A 681 -15.56 9.90 -17.91
CA LEU A 681 -15.63 8.88 -16.87
C LEU A 681 -14.41 9.07 -15.97
N GLU A 682 -14.54 8.89 -14.67
CA GLU A 682 -13.35 8.83 -13.78
C GLU A 682 -12.87 7.39 -13.71
N THR A 683 -12.32 6.90 -14.82
CA THR A 683 -11.82 5.53 -14.87
C THR A 683 -10.37 5.49 -14.39
N ARG A 684 -10.15 4.88 -13.25
CA ARG A 684 -8.86 4.79 -12.53
C ARG A 684 -7.83 3.89 -13.23
N TYR A 685 -7.76 3.92 -14.56
CA TYR A 685 -6.89 3.09 -15.39
C TYR A 685 -5.43 3.54 -15.35
N GLN A 686 -5.14 4.73 -14.81
CA GLN A 686 -3.78 5.17 -14.55
C GLN A 686 -3.06 4.21 -13.57
N LEU A 687 -3.80 3.42 -12.77
CA LEU A 687 -3.24 2.37 -11.93
C LEU A 687 -2.33 1.39 -12.69
N TYR A 688 -2.76 1.00 -13.90
CA TYR A 688 -2.05 0.00 -14.70
C TYR A 688 -0.76 0.55 -15.34
N LEU A 689 -0.56 1.87 -15.32
CA LEU A 689 0.70 2.49 -15.75
C LEU A 689 1.81 2.34 -14.70
N LEU A 690 1.47 2.10 -13.44
CA LEU A 690 2.43 2.11 -12.35
C LEU A 690 3.62 1.15 -12.56
N PRO A 691 3.43 -0.13 -12.95
CA PRO A 691 4.54 -1.02 -13.25
C PRO A 691 5.41 -0.51 -14.42
N LEU A 692 4.79 0.04 -15.47
CA LEU A 692 5.51 0.56 -16.64
C LEU A 692 6.39 1.76 -16.27
N VAL A 693 5.83 2.72 -15.55
CA VAL A 693 6.53 3.91 -15.07
C VAL A 693 7.70 3.51 -14.16
N ALA A 694 7.47 2.58 -13.22
CA ALA A 694 8.51 2.06 -12.34
C ALA A 694 9.64 1.35 -13.11
N LEU A 695 9.31 0.49 -14.07
CA LEU A 695 10.29 -0.23 -14.89
C LEU A 695 11.12 0.72 -15.76
N ALA A 696 10.48 1.72 -16.39
CA ALA A 696 11.16 2.72 -17.20
C ALA A 696 12.08 3.61 -16.33
N ALA A 697 11.60 4.08 -15.17
CA ALA A 697 12.41 4.84 -14.23
C ALA A 697 13.59 4.02 -13.71
N GLY A 698 13.38 2.75 -13.36
CA GLY A 698 14.44 1.84 -12.94
C GLY A 698 15.50 1.60 -14.02
N ALA A 699 15.11 1.54 -15.29
CA ALA A 699 16.06 1.39 -16.40
C ALA A 699 16.99 2.60 -16.54
N PHE A 700 16.47 3.81 -16.32
CA PHE A 700 17.25 5.06 -16.34
C PHE A 700 18.10 5.23 -15.08
N LEU A 701 17.46 5.25 -13.92
CA LEU A 701 18.09 5.50 -12.63
C LEU A 701 19.04 4.36 -12.23
N GLY A 702 18.78 3.12 -12.66
CA GLY A 702 19.71 2.00 -12.47
C GLY A 702 21.02 2.17 -13.23
N ARG A 703 21.05 2.92 -14.34
CA ARG A 703 22.29 3.30 -15.05
C ARG A 703 23.02 4.41 -14.30
N ILE A 704 22.29 5.44 -13.85
CA ILE A 704 22.84 6.52 -13.03
C ILE A 704 23.45 5.96 -11.74
N TRP A 705 22.77 5.03 -11.06
CA TRP A 705 23.30 4.37 -9.87
C TRP A 705 24.68 3.74 -10.09
N ARG A 706 24.94 3.22 -11.29
CA ARG A 706 26.21 2.56 -11.65
C ARG A 706 27.30 3.54 -12.07
N SER A 707 27.02 4.84 -12.25
CA SER A 707 28.03 5.83 -12.67
C SER A 707 28.99 6.24 -11.54
N GLY A 708 28.75 5.78 -10.32
CA GLY A 708 29.64 6.01 -9.16
C GLY A 708 28.90 6.61 -7.96
N LYS A 709 29.66 7.13 -6.99
CA LYS A 709 29.11 7.66 -5.72
C LYS A 709 28.10 8.80 -5.95
N ALA A 710 28.38 9.71 -6.88
CA ALA A 710 27.47 10.81 -7.21
C ALA A 710 26.12 10.31 -7.73
N GLY A 711 26.14 9.26 -8.58
CA GLY A 711 24.92 8.63 -9.07
C GLY A 711 24.10 7.95 -7.97
N VAL A 712 24.77 7.25 -7.03
CA VAL A 712 24.12 6.68 -5.84
C VAL A 712 23.46 7.76 -4.98
N VAL A 713 24.17 8.85 -4.70
CA VAL A 713 23.63 9.99 -3.94
C VAL A 713 22.43 10.61 -4.64
N LEU A 714 22.51 10.86 -5.95
CA LEU A 714 21.41 11.44 -6.72
C LEU A 714 20.16 10.53 -6.68
N VAL A 715 20.30 9.24 -6.98
CA VAL A 715 19.16 8.31 -6.97
C VAL A 715 18.59 8.17 -5.56
N GLY A 716 19.44 8.12 -4.53
CA GLY A 716 19.02 8.12 -3.13
C GLY A 716 18.24 9.38 -2.75
N ALA A 717 18.69 10.55 -3.19
CA ALA A 717 17.99 11.82 -2.97
C ALA A 717 16.63 11.88 -3.68
N LEU A 718 16.54 11.39 -4.93
CA LEU A 718 15.28 11.31 -5.66
C LEU A 718 14.30 10.33 -5.00
N PHE A 719 14.79 9.20 -4.50
CA PHE A 719 13.97 8.25 -3.74
C PHE A 719 13.46 8.87 -2.44
N LEU A 720 14.33 9.54 -1.66
CA LEU A 720 13.94 10.22 -0.42
C LEU A 720 12.93 11.33 -0.70
N PHE A 721 13.14 12.14 -1.73
CA PHE A 721 12.19 13.17 -2.15
C PHE A 721 10.82 12.56 -2.47
N GLN A 722 10.78 11.47 -3.26
CA GLN A 722 9.53 10.80 -3.60
C GLN A 722 8.85 10.19 -2.36
N LEU A 723 9.62 9.66 -1.42
CA LEU A 723 9.10 9.13 -0.17
C LEU A 723 8.46 10.24 0.68
N VAL A 724 9.12 11.39 0.80
CA VAL A 724 8.59 12.56 1.51
C VAL A 724 7.34 13.10 0.81
N ASP A 725 7.34 13.26 -0.52
CA ASP A 725 6.15 13.67 -1.29
C ASP A 725 4.97 12.73 -1.05
N THR A 726 5.25 11.42 -1.00
CA THR A 726 4.24 10.39 -0.73
C THR A 726 3.70 10.48 0.70
N LEU A 727 4.57 10.58 1.70
CA LEU A 727 4.18 10.75 3.09
C LEU A 727 3.35 12.03 3.32
N SER A 728 3.75 13.15 2.70
CA SER A 728 3.01 14.41 2.75
C SER A 728 1.63 14.28 2.12
N PHE A 729 1.53 13.67 0.93
CA PHE A 729 0.24 13.40 0.29
C PHE A 729 -0.67 12.55 1.18
N TRP A 730 -0.09 11.61 1.92
CA TRP A 730 -0.85 10.71 2.78
C TRP A 730 -1.36 11.40 4.03
N LEU A 731 -0.49 12.16 4.68
CA LEU A 731 -0.87 13.01 5.79
C LEU A 731 -2.03 13.91 5.35
N GLU A 732 -1.90 14.57 4.20
CA GLU A 732 -2.95 15.40 3.63
C GLU A 732 -4.26 14.62 3.43
N ARG A 733 -4.21 13.37 2.95
CA ARG A 733 -5.42 12.56 2.82
C ARG A 733 -6.00 12.10 4.17
N ILE A 734 -5.17 11.78 5.16
CA ILE A 734 -5.63 11.42 6.50
C ILE A 734 -6.34 12.61 7.15
N THR A 735 -5.82 13.82 6.96
CA THR A 735 -6.33 15.03 7.62
C THR A 735 -7.39 15.76 6.81
N TYR A 736 -7.34 15.74 5.47
CA TYR A 736 -8.13 16.63 4.60
C TYR A 736 -8.98 15.96 3.49
N TYR A 737 -8.89 14.64 3.21
CA TYR A 737 -9.41 14.03 1.95
C TYR A 737 -10.83 14.43 1.52
N PHE A 738 -11.75 14.70 2.44
CA PHE A 738 -13.15 15.00 2.10
C PHE A 738 -13.49 16.51 1.97
N TYR A 739 -12.50 17.43 2.04
CA TYR A 739 -12.78 18.88 1.94
C TYR A 739 -13.10 19.31 0.51
#